data_AF-A0A8X7PYJ5-F1
#
_entry.id   AF-A0A8X7PYJ5-F1
#
_cell.length_a   1.000
_cell.length_b   1.000
_cell.length_c   1.000
_cell.angle_alpha   90.00
_cell.angle_beta   90.00
_cell.angle_gamma   90.00
#
_symmetry.space_group_name_H-M   'P 1'
#
loop_
_entity.id
_entity.type
_entity.pdbx_description
1 polymer ?
#
loop_
_entity_poly.entity_id
_entity_poly.type
_entity_poly.pdbx_seq_one_letter_code
_entity_poly.pdbx_strand_id
1 'polypeptide(L)'
;MSMTAWALRRNLRRKSYSILVRYISGSASSGRAPINANERCIEKVLVANRGEIACRIMRTAKRLGIQTVAVYSDADRDSLHVKSADEAVRIGPPPARLSYLSGAAIMEAAARTGAQAIHPGYGFLSESSDFAQLCEDSGLTFIGPPASAIRDMGDKSASKRIMGAAGVPLVPGYHGYEQDIDYMKSEAEKIGYPLIIKPTHGGGGKGMRIVQSEKDFADSFLGAQREAAASFGVNTILLEKYITRPRHIEVQVFGDKHGNVIHLYERDCSVQRRHQKIIEEAPAPNISEKFRASLGEAAVSAARAVGYYNAGTVEFIVDTESDQFYFMEMNTRLQVEHPVTEMIVGQDLVEWQIRVANGEPLPISQAEVPLLGHAFEARIYAENVPKGFLPATGVLNHYRPVAVSSSVRVETGVEQGDTVSMHYDPMIAKLVVSGGNRGEALVKLKDCLSNFQVAGVPTNINFLQKLASHKEFAVGNVETHFIEHHKTDLFADESNPAAADLAYKAAKQSAALVAACVSAIEHSAWNESNHGKLPSIWHSHPPFRVHHEAKQTIELEWDNECEGTGSNLLSLGVVYQSDGSYLIHEGSDSPSLEVRVTRAGGNCDFRVEAAGLSMNVTIAAYLKDGYKHIHIWHGSEHHQFKQKVGIEFSGDEEGVQHRSSSETSSHPPGTVVAPMAGLVVKVLVENEAKVDQGQPVLVMEAMKMEHVVKAPSSGSIHDLKVKAGQQVSDGSALFRIKEPHIEEGHNQNKLLDVAPALISVHPSHKSVAVTVGSDLRVFNLIDNSPVTLVDESNESFHKDYVRAIRYSASGKLFVSTGDDKLVKIWSAESWRCLNTICSEKRVTAVAISHDDSYVCYADKFGVVWVVELGGITKKGVPLLSHYCSIITSLEFSPDGRYILSADRDFKIRVTVFPEEPLQGAHEIQSFCLGHTEFVTCIAFVSSPELTQSYLMSGSGDSTVRLWDIASGSLLDTCEVSTVAGHLESNESEQTQVTVTDLCAIPDSSLAAVAIQSFQGILLLSCDLSAHTLSITKVIQIPGESFIPTSISLSTSTLWMASGASNGPNQLGYSRIRAISCIESEKSSILEDEQIPGGTKLLEKLQGKVSIEESVMIAASEAVRTAMSSLLMKKQYSEEKREFRKRSRNDKKTTN
;
A
#
# COMPACT_ATOMS: atom_id res chain seq x y z
N MET A 1 68.06 15.22 -10.81
CA MET A 1 69.08 15.96 -10.01
C MET A 1 68.64 15.93 -8.57
N SER A 2 69.57 15.74 -7.61
CA SER A 2 69.39 15.82 -6.13
C SER A 2 68.31 14.90 -5.50
N MET A 3 68.59 13.92 -4.63
CA MET A 3 69.28 13.95 -3.30
C MET A 3 68.55 14.86 -2.28
N THR A 4 68.42 14.60 -0.97
CA THR A 4 68.75 13.48 -0.03
C THR A 4 68.04 13.81 1.33
N ALA A 5 68.04 13.02 2.42
CA ALA A 5 67.91 11.58 2.71
C ALA A 5 68.12 11.37 4.24
N TRP A 6 68.05 10.12 4.75
CA TRP A 6 68.49 9.66 6.09
C TRP A 6 67.66 10.13 7.31
N ALA A 7 67.57 9.47 8.49
CA ALA A 7 67.98 8.18 9.10
C ALA A 7 68.03 8.46 10.64
N LEU A 8 68.08 7.54 11.64
CA LEU A 8 68.01 6.09 11.79
C LEU A 8 67.66 5.79 13.28
N ARG A 9 67.05 4.62 13.59
CA ARG A 9 67.36 3.64 14.69
C ARG A 9 67.83 4.14 16.09
N ARG A 10 67.55 3.49 17.23
CA ARG A 10 67.30 2.08 17.65
C ARG A 10 66.88 2.12 19.16
N ASN A 11 66.43 1.09 19.88
CA ASN A 11 66.65 -0.36 19.76
C ASN A 11 65.58 -1.16 20.53
N LEU A 12 65.30 -2.39 20.09
CA LEU A 12 64.42 -3.36 20.77
C LEU A 12 65.19 -4.30 21.70
N ARG A 13 64.53 -4.82 22.75
CA ARG A 13 64.84 -6.14 23.33
C ARG A 13 63.54 -6.91 23.63
N ARG A 14 63.33 -8.01 22.92
CA ARG A 14 62.26 -9.02 23.13
C ARG A 14 62.90 -10.41 23.00
N LYS A 15 62.92 -11.19 24.08
CA LYS A 15 63.19 -12.65 24.23
C LYS A 15 62.97 -12.97 25.72
N SER A 16 62.51 -14.13 26.18
CA SER A 16 61.94 -15.33 25.55
C SER A 16 61.32 -16.23 26.64
N TYR A 17 60.72 -17.35 26.20
CA TYR A 17 60.42 -18.63 26.89
C TYR A 17 58.95 -18.86 27.26
N SER A 18 58.35 -20.04 27.06
CA SER A 18 58.56 -21.15 26.08
C SER A 18 57.50 -22.25 26.37
N ILE A 19 57.04 -22.99 25.34
CA ILE A 19 56.43 -24.35 25.33
C ILE A 19 55.50 -24.43 24.10
N LEU A 20 55.34 -25.52 23.34
CA LEU A 20 56.26 -26.61 22.92
C LEU A 20 55.60 -27.31 21.70
N VAL A 21 55.86 -26.88 20.47
CA VAL A 21 55.34 -27.57 19.27
C VAL A 21 56.37 -28.59 18.79
N ARG A 22 55.98 -29.87 18.72
CA ARG A 22 56.81 -30.97 18.21
C ARG A 22 56.61 -31.14 16.71
N TYR A 23 57.71 -31.10 15.96
CA TYR A 23 57.76 -31.53 14.56
C TYR A 23 57.37 -33.01 14.42
N ILE A 24 56.59 -33.33 13.39
CA ILE A 24 56.84 -34.48 12.53
C ILE A 24 56.79 -34.01 11.08
N SER A 25 57.96 -33.87 10.47
CA SER A 25 58.12 -33.74 9.02
C SER A 25 58.46 -35.12 8.45
N GLY A 26 57.56 -35.68 7.63
CA GLY A 26 57.80 -36.90 6.86
C GLY A 26 57.61 -36.62 5.38
N SER A 27 58.70 -36.63 4.61
CA SER A 27 58.67 -36.39 3.17
C SER A 27 58.23 -37.63 2.40
N ALA A 28 57.24 -37.49 1.52
CA ALA A 28 57.03 -38.41 0.41
C ALA A 28 56.85 -37.59 -0.88
N SER A 29 57.90 -37.53 -1.69
CA SER A 29 57.86 -36.94 -3.02
C SER A 29 57.17 -37.90 -3.99
N SER A 30 55.96 -37.58 -4.45
CA SER A 30 55.38 -38.13 -5.68
C SER A 30 55.31 -37.02 -6.73
N GLY A 31 55.50 -37.39 -8.00
CA GLY A 31 55.88 -36.43 -9.05
C GLY A 31 54.79 -35.42 -9.37
N ARG A 32 55.16 -34.13 -9.37
CA ARG A 32 54.44 -33.12 -10.15
C ARG A 32 54.57 -33.50 -11.63
N ALA A 33 53.46 -33.91 -12.24
CA ALA A 33 53.33 -33.83 -13.69
C ALA A 33 53.53 -32.35 -14.13
N PRO A 34 54.09 -32.09 -15.32
CA PRO A 34 54.22 -30.73 -15.81
C PRO A 34 52.82 -30.15 -16.06
N ILE A 35 52.43 -29.16 -15.28
CA ILE A 35 51.22 -28.37 -15.53
C ILE A 35 51.38 -27.72 -16.91
N ASN A 36 50.37 -27.89 -17.77
CA ASN A 36 50.41 -27.32 -19.11
C ASN A 36 50.47 -25.79 -19.01
N ALA A 37 51.40 -25.17 -19.76
CA ALA A 37 51.61 -23.72 -19.75
C ALA A 37 50.46 -22.88 -20.36
N ASN A 38 49.27 -23.48 -20.54
CA ASN A 38 48.05 -22.87 -21.04
C ASN A 38 46.92 -22.79 -19.98
N GLU A 39 47.07 -23.43 -18.82
CA GLU A 39 46.09 -23.32 -17.73
C GLU A 39 46.32 -22.01 -16.97
N ARG A 40 45.53 -20.98 -17.32
CA ARG A 40 45.52 -19.70 -16.59
C ARG A 40 44.97 -19.92 -15.19
N CYS A 41 45.85 -19.97 -14.20
CA CYS A 41 45.47 -19.86 -12.80
C CYS A 41 44.74 -18.53 -12.56
N ILE A 42 43.65 -18.56 -11.79
CA ILE A 42 42.90 -17.37 -11.40
C ILE A 42 43.70 -16.58 -10.36
N GLU A 43 44.30 -15.45 -10.77
CA GLU A 43 45.06 -14.55 -9.88
C GLU A 43 44.23 -13.35 -9.40
N LYS A 44 43.24 -12.92 -10.20
CA LYS A 44 42.30 -11.83 -9.90
C LYS A 44 40.86 -12.21 -10.25
N VAL A 45 39.95 -12.12 -9.29
CA VAL A 45 38.51 -12.39 -9.41
C VAL A 45 37.71 -11.10 -9.30
N LEU A 46 36.78 -10.88 -10.24
CA LEU A 46 35.71 -9.92 -10.09
C LEU A 46 34.49 -10.59 -9.44
N VAL A 47 33.97 -10.01 -8.37
CA VAL A 47 32.77 -10.50 -7.71
C VAL A 47 31.57 -9.69 -8.19
N ALA A 48 30.75 -10.30 -9.05
CA ALA A 48 29.60 -9.66 -9.71
C ALA A 48 28.36 -9.60 -8.80
N ASN A 49 28.53 -9.22 -7.54
CA ASN A 49 27.51 -9.21 -6.50
C ASN A 49 27.82 -8.15 -5.43
N ARG A 50 27.00 -8.08 -4.38
CA ARG A 50 27.08 -7.10 -3.29
C ARG A 50 26.82 -7.70 -1.91
N GLY A 51 26.97 -6.90 -0.86
CA GLY A 51 26.55 -7.27 0.50
C GLY A 51 27.34 -8.46 1.06
N GLU A 52 26.67 -9.32 1.84
CA GLU A 52 27.36 -10.41 2.56
C GLU A 52 28.09 -11.35 1.59
N ILE A 53 27.46 -11.74 0.49
CA ILE A 53 28.01 -12.75 -0.41
C ILE A 53 29.28 -12.25 -1.11
N ALA A 54 29.34 -10.96 -1.42
CA ALA A 54 30.56 -10.34 -1.92
C ALA A 54 31.68 -10.41 -0.87
N CYS A 55 31.40 -10.05 0.39
CA CYS A 55 32.35 -10.20 1.50
C CYS A 55 32.78 -11.67 1.73
N ARG A 56 31.84 -12.61 1.72
CA ARG A 56 32.03 -14.07 1.87
C ARG A 56 32.98 -14.61 0.79
N ILE A 57 32.80 -14.22 -0.47
CA ILE A 57 33.67 -14.65 -1.58
C ILE A 57 35.05 -14.02 -1.45
N MET A 58 35.12 -12.70 -1.20
CA MET A 58 36.38 -11.98 -1.09
C MET A 58 37.23 -12.49 0.07
N ARG A 59 36.62 -12.87 1.20
CA ARG A 59 37.33 -13.45 2.36
C ARG A 59 38.05 -14.74 1.99
N THR A 60 37.42 -15.62 1.20
CA THR A 60 38.05 -16.85 0.71
C THR A 60 39.10 -16.58 -0.37
N ALA A 61 38.80 -15.73 -1.36
CA ALA A 61 39.76 -15.35 -2.39
C ALA A 61 41.04 -14.76 -1.79
N LYS A 62 40.92 -13.81 -0.84
CA LYS A 62 42.08 -13.24 -0.13
C LYS A 62 42.83 -14.26 0.73
N ARG A 63 42.13 -15.22 1.36
CA ARG A 63 42.77 -16.35 2.07
C ARG A 63 43.58 -17.25 1.13
N LEU A 64 43.17 -17.37 -0.14
CA LEU A 64 43.88 -18.09 -1.19
C LEU A 64 44.98 -17.26 -1.88
N GLY A 65 45.13 -15.97 -1.55
CA GLY A 65 46.09 -15.06 -2.18
C GLY A 65 45.64 -14.47 -3.51
N ILE A 66 44.35 -14.57 -3.84
CA ILE A 66 43.74 -14.07 -5.08
C ILE A 66 43.28 -12.63 -4.87
N GLN A 67 43.61 -11.74 -5.80
CA GLN A 67 43.20 -10.33 -5.77
C GLN A 67 41.69 -10.20 -6.04
N THR A 68 41.01 -9.29 -5.34
CA THR A 68 39.55 -9.17 -5.45
C THR A 68 39.08 -7.82 -5.97
N VAL A 69 38.22 -7.84 -6.99
CA VAL A 69 37.54 -6.67 -7.55
C VAL A 69 36.06 -6.68 -7.12
N ALA A 70 35.63 -5.61 -6.45
CA ALA A 70 34.22 -5.32 -6.21
C ALA A 70 33.60 -4.57 -7.39
N VAL A 71 32.29 -4.77 -7.62
CA VAL A 71 31.47 -3.85 -8.40
C VAL A 71 30.43 -3.17 -7.50
N TYR A 72 30.10 -1.92 -7.80
CA TYR A 72 29.14 -1.15 -7.00
C TYR A 72 28.25 -0.21 -7.81
N SER A 73 27.03 0.00 -7.33
CA SER A 73 26.15 1.07 -7.78
C SER A 73 26.41 2.36 -6.98
N ASP A 74 25.87 3.49 -7.41
CA ASP A 74 25.97 4.74 -6.63
C ASP A 74 25.47 4.64 -5.17
N ALA A 75 24.56 3.71 -4.85
CA ALA A 75 24.07 3.49 -3.49
C ALA A 75 24.98 2.59 -2.64
N ASP A 76 25.82 1.76 -3.26
CA ASP A 76 26.75 0.84 -2.59
C ASP A 76 28.18 1.41 -2.47
N ARG A 77 28.40 2.69 -2.83
CA ARG A 77 29.72 3.33 -2.83
C ARG A 77 30.53 3.11 -1.55
N ASP A 78 29.85 3.19 -0.41
CA ASP A 78 30.44 3.12 0.92
C ASP A 78 30.14 1.78 1.62
N SER A 79 29.69 0.75 0.90
CA SER A 79 29.35 -0.54 1.50
C SER A 79 30.57 -1.33 1.99
N LEU A 80 30.35 -2.25 2.93
CA LEU A 80 31.40 -3.13 3.45
C LEU A 80 32.11 -3.94 2.35
N HIS A 81 31.41 -4.38 1.30
CA HIS A 81 32.03 -5.17 0.23
C HIS A 81 32.95 -4.34 -0.68
N VAL A 82 32.68 -3.04 -0.85
CA VAL A 82 33.57 -2.11 -1.55
C VAL A 82 34.80 -1.82 -0.70
N LYS A 83 34.62 -1.52 0.59
CA LYS A 83 35.70 -1.33 1.58
C LYS A 83 36.59 -2.57 1.72
N SER A 84 36.04 -3.77 1.52
CA SER A 84 36.74 -5.05 1.69
C SER A 84 37.52 -5.52 0.48
N ALA A 85 37.31 -4.96 -0.72
CA ALA A 85 37.99 -5.38 -1.94
C ALA A 85 39.40 -4.77 -2.08
N ASP A 86 40.23 -5.31 -2.97
CA ASP A 86 41.53 -4.70 -3.33
C ASP A 86 41.36 -3.60 -4.39
N GLU A 87 40.33 -3.73 -5.23
CA GLU A 87 39.94 -2.79 -6.28
C GLU A 87 38.41 -2.73 -6.37
N ALA A 88 37.83 -1.59 -6.79
CA ALA A 88 36.37 -1.43 -6.88
C ALA A 88 35.95 -0.58 -8.08
N VAL A 89 34.93 -1.02 -8.83
CA VAL A 89 34.44 -0.35 -10.05
C VAL A 89 32.97 0.02 -9.95
N ARG A 90 32.65 1.28 -10.24
CA ARG A 90 31.27 1.76 -10.39
C ARG A 90 30.66 1.21 -11.67
N ILE A 91 29.53 0.50 -11.56
CA ILE A 91 28.82 -0.13 -12.69
C ILE A 91 27.48 0.52 -13.06
N GLY A 92 26.97 1.48 -12.29
CA GLY A 92 25.74 2.21 -12.66
C GLY A 92 25.01 2.92 -11.52
N PRO A 93 23.81 3.45 -11.79
CA PRO A 93 22.92 4.01 -10.78
C PRO A 93 22.32 2.91 -9.88
N PRO A 94 21.63 3.27 -8.77
CA PRO A 94 21.19 2.30 -7.77
C PRO A 94 20.27 1.15 -8.25
N PRO A 95 19.30 1.34 -9.17
CA PRO A 95 18.44 0.24 -9.60
C PRO A 95 19.24 -0.93 -10.20
N ALA A 96 19.06 -2.14 -9.68
CA ALA A 96 19.83 -3.32 -10.08
C ALA A 96 19.78 -3.60 -11.60
N ARG A 97 18.63 -3.35 -12.24
CA ARG A 97 18.42 -3.48 -13.70
C ARG A 97 19.39 -2.63 -14.54
N LEU A 98 19.90 -1.54 -13.97
CA LEU A 98 20.83 -0.60 -14.60
C LEU A 98 22.27 -0.72 -14.05
N SER A 99 22.51 -1.68 -13.15
CA SER A 99 23.81 -1.92 -12.50
C SER A 99 24.11 -3.43 -12.42
N TYR A 100 23.80 -4.11 -11.32
CA TYR A 100 24.17 -5.52 -11.09
C TYR A 100 23.56 -6.54 -12.06
N LEU A 101 22.51 -6.20 -12.81
CA LEU A 101 21.94 -7.01 -13.89
C LEU A 101 22.44 -6.59 -15.29
N SER A 102 23.28 -5.56 -15.38
CA SER A 102 23.90 -5.14 -16.64
C SER A 102 25.14 -5.98 -16.92
N GLY A 103 24.95 -7.09 -17.63
CA GLY A 103 26.06 -7.95 -18.07
C GLY A 103 27.15 -7.15 -18.80
N ALA A 104 26.77 -6.21 -19.66
CA ALA A 104 27.71 -5.33 -20.38
C ALA A 104 28.59 -4.49 -19.43
N ALA A 105 28.02 -3.90 -18.37
CA ALA A 105 28.79 -3.09 -17.41
C ALA A 105 29.74 -3.95 -16.56
N ILE A 106 29.34 -5.18 -16.23
CA ILE A 106 30.17 -6.13 -15.50
C ILE A 106 31.33 -6.65 -16.37
N MET A 107 31.08 -6.93 -17.65
CA MET A 107 32.13 -7.30 -18.61
C MET A 107 33.12 -6.15 -18.85
N GLU A 108 32.64 -4.90 -18.94
CA GLU A 108 33.52 -3.72 -19.01
C GLU A 108 34.39 -3.59 -17.76
N ALA A 109 33.82 -3.79 -16.56
CA ALA A 109 34.55 -3.76 -15.30
C ALA A 109 35.61 -4.88 -15.21
N ALA A 110 35.30 -6.09 -15.67
CA ALA A 110 36.26 -7.20 -15.72
C ALA A 110 37.42 -6.89 -16.68
N ALA A 111 37.12 -6.40 -17.88
CA ALA A 111 38.11 -6.02 -18.88
C ALA A 111 39.01 -4.86 -18.39
N ARG A 112 38.44 -3.85 -17.73
CA ARG A 112 39.19 -2.69 -17.20
C ARG A 112 40.13 -3.04 -16.04
N THR A 113 39.76 -4.00 -15.20
CA THR A 113 40.55 -4.40 -14.03
C THR A 113 41.50 -5.57 -14.31
N GLY A 114 41.36 -6.22 -15.47
CA GLY A 114 42.16 -7.38 -15.87
C GLY A 114 41.85 -8.64 -15.07
N ALA A 115 40.66 -8.73 -14.45
CA ALA A 115 40.21 -9.95 -13.77
C ALA A 115 40.09 -11.10 -14.78
N GLN A 116 40.56 -12.30 -14.41
CA GLN A 116 40.51 -13.47 -15.31
C GLN A 116 39.26 -14.32 -15.11
N ALA A 117 38.56 -14.12 -14.00
CA ALA A 117 37.36 -14.85 -13.64
C ALA A 117 36.30 -13.96 -12.97
N ILE A 118 35.04 -14.33 -13.15
CA ILE A 118 33.89 -13.67 -12.53
C ILE A 118 33.20 -14.65 -11.60
N HIS A 119 33.09 -14.29 -10.32
CA HIS A 119 32.25 -15.00 -9.36
C HIS A 119 30.89 -14.30 -9.26
N PRO A 120 29.78 -14.92 -9.69
CA PRO A 120 28.46 -14.30 -9.64
C PRO A 120 27.86 -14.33 -8.24
N GLY A 121 28.26 -15.28 -7.38
CA GLY A 121 27.64 -15.49 -6.08
C GLY A 121 26.26 -16.12 -6.25
N TYR A 122 25.22 -15.50 -5.70
CA TYR A 122 23.84 -15.94 -5.86
C TYR A 122 22.90 -14.79 -6.27
N GLY A 123 21.85 -15.11 -7.02
CA GLY A 123 20.97 -14.12 -7.65
C GLY A 123 21.71 -13.22 -8.65
N PHE A 124 21.05 -12.14 -9.04
CA PHE A 124 21.49 -11.27 -10.15
C PHE A 124 21.75 -12.09 -11.43
N LEU A 125 23.01 -12.22 -11.87
CA LEU A 125 23.39 -12.93 -13.08
C LEU A 125 23.90 -14.37 -12.84
N SER A 126 23.81 -14.90 -11.61
CA SER A 126 24.31 -16.25 -11.29
C SER A 126 23.64 -17.38 -12.07
N GLU A 127 22.38 -17.18 -12.50
CA GLU A 127 21.57 -18.18 -13.21
C GLU A 127 21.19 -17.67 -14.61
N SER A 128 21.96 -16.72 -15.14
CA SER A 128 21.83 -16.25 -16.53
C SER A 128 22.76 -17.06 -17.43
N SER A 129 22.19 -18.00 -18.19
CA SER A 129 22.91 -18.80 -19.19
C SER A 129 23.55 -17.92 -20.27
N ASP A 130 22.88 -16.85 -20.69
CA ASP A 130 23.42 -15.85 -21.63
C ASP A 130 24.67 -15.14 -21.07
N PHE A 131 24.67 -14.78 -19.77
CA PHE A 131 25.82 -14.14 -19.14
C PHE A 131 26.99 -15.11 -18.92
N ALA A 132 26.71 -16.36 -18.55
CA ALA A 132 27.72 -17.42 -18.46
C ALA A 132 28.39 -17.64 -19.82
N GLN A 133 27.59 -17.74 -20.90
CA GLN A 133 28.11 -17.86 -22.26
C GLN A 133 28.94 -16.63 -22.67
N LEU A 134 28.48 -15.41 -22.35
CA LEU A 134 29.20 -14.17 -22.64
C LEU A 134 30.58 -14.10 -21.93
N CYS A 135 30.68 -14.67 -20.72
CA CYS A 135 31.96 -14.81 -20.02
C CYS A 135 32.90 -15.75 -20.78
N GLU A 136 32.43 -16.96 -21.13
CA GLU A 136 33.19 -17.97 -21.89
C GLU A 136 33.66 -17.43 -23.25
N ASP A 137 32.76 -16.82 -24.02
CA ASP A 137 33.03 -16.23 -25.34
C ASP A 137 34.06 -15.09 -25.27
N SER A 138 34.15 -14.39 -24.14
CA SER A 138 35.13 -13.33 -23.88
C SER A 138 36.44 -13.84 -23.26
N GLY A 139 36.58 -15.15 -23.04
CA GLY A 139 37.76 -15.75 -22.42
C GLY A 139 37.90 -15.48 -20.92
N LEU A 140 36.80 -15.14 -20.23
CA LEU A 140 36.72 -15.03 -18.78
C LEU A 140 36.14 -16.31 -18.17
N THR A 141 36.75 -16.79 -17.08
CA THR A 141 36.22 -17.98 -16.39
C THR A 141 35.01 -17.61 -15.55
N PHE A 142 33.84 -18.10 -15.91
CA PHE A 142 32.65 -18.05 -15.05
C PHE A 142 32.81 -19.04 -13.89
N ILE A 143 32.80 -18.56 -12.64
CA ILE A 143 32.91 -19.41 -11.45
C ILE A 143 31.51 -19.89 -11.06
N GLY A 144 31.05 -20.91 -11.79
CA GLY A 144 29.73 -21.52 -11.65
C GLY A 144 29.60 -22.74 -12.58
N PRO A 145 28.39 -23.28 -12.78
CA PRO A 145 28.11 -24.34 -13.75
C PRO A 145 28.17 -23.85 -15.21
N PRO A 146 28.20 -24.76 -16.20
CA PRO A 146 28.25 -24.39 -17.61
C PRO A 146 26.91 -23.78 -18.08
N ALA A 147 26.99 -22.90 -19.09
CA ALA A 147 25.83 -22.22 -19.65
C ALA A 147 24.72 -23.17 -20.18
N SER A 148 25.08 -24.39 -20.58
CA SER A 148 24.13 -25.45 -20.94
C SER A 148 23.31 -25.93 -19.74
N ALA A 149 23.95 -26.28 -18.62
CA ALA A 149 23.27 -26.78 -17.44
C ALA A 149 22.35 -25.72 -16.81
N ILE A 150 22.76 -24.45 -16.82
CA ILE A 150 21.90 -23.32 -16.40
C ILE A 150 20.63 -23.25 -17.28
N ARG A 151 20.79 -23.40 -18.60
CA ARG A 151 19.68 -23.35 -19.56
C ARG A 151 18.72 -24.54 -19.42
N ASP A 152 19.27 -25.74 -19.29
CA ASP A 152 18.51 -26.98 -19.16
C ASP A 152 17.67 -27.01 -17.87
N MET A 153 18.18 -26.43 -16.78
CA MET A 153 17.49 -26.33 -15.49
C MET A 153 16.56 -25.11 -15.37
N GLY A 154 16.77 -24.06 -16.16
CA GLY A 154 15.93 -22.85 -16.15
C GLY A 154 14.52 -23.04 -16.74
N ASP A 155 14.33 -24.03 -17.62
CA ASP A 155 13.02 -24.42 -18.15
C ASP A 155 12.45 -25.60 -17.33
N LYS A 156 11.27 -25.43 -16.74
CA LYS A 156 10.61 -26.44 -15.88
C LYS A 156 10.15 -27.69 -16.64
N SER A 157 9.81 -27.58 -17.92
CA SER A 157 9.44 -28.73 -18.75
C SER A 157 10.69 -29.47 -19.24
N ALA A 158 11.73 -28.74 -19.64
CA ALA A 158 13.01 -29.33 -20.02
C ALA A 158 13.66 -30.07 -18.84
N SER A 159 13.81 -29.41 -17.70
CA SER A 159 14.40 -29.98 -16.49
C SER A 159 13.69 -31.25 -16.04
N LYS A 160 12.36 -31.23 -15.95
CA LYS A 160 11.57 -32.42 -15.59
C LYS A 160 11.73 -33.58 -16.57
N ARG A 161 11.81 -33.34 -17.88
CA ARG A 161 12.09 -34.41 -18.87
C ARG A 161 13.48 -35.01 -18.66
N ILE A 162 14.49 -34.18 -18.40
CA ILE A 162 15.86 -34.65 -18.14
C ILE A 162 15.92 -35.44 -16.83
N MET A 163 15.31 -34.94 -15.75
CA MET A 163 15.27 -35.61 -14.45
C MET A 163 14.52 -36.95 -14.49
N GLY A 164 13.38 -37.01 -15.19
CA GLY A 164 12.64 -38.26 -15.39
C GLY A 164 13.44 -39.29 -16.20
N ALA A 165 14.17 -38.86 -17.24
CA ALA A 165 15.08 -39.72 -18.00
C ALA A 165 16.30 -40.18 -17.18
N ALA A 166 16.73 -39.38 -16.19
CA ALA A 166 17.79 -39.70 -15.24
C ALA A 166 17.34 -40.60 -14.07
N GLY A 167 16.07 -41.01 -14.03
CA GLY A 167 15.51 -41.84 -12.96
C GLY A 167 15.27 -41.10 -11.63
N VAL A 168 15.29 -39.76 -11.64
CA VAL A 168 15.01 -38.93 -10.46
C VAL A 168 13.48 -38.89 -10.25
N PRO A 169 12.97 -39.18 -9.03
CA PRO A 169 11.54 -39.14 -8.75
C PRO A 169 10.92 -37.77 -9.04
N LEU A 170 9.83 -37.73 -9.82
CA LEU A 170 9.07 -36.52 -10.15
C LEU A 170 7.72 -36.54 -9.45
N VAL A 171 7.22 -35.36 -9.08
CA VAL A 171 5.83 -35.21 -8.59
C VAL A 171 4.88 -35.69 -9.69
N PRO A 172 3.92 -36.60 -9.41
CA PRO A 172 2.93 -37.03 -10.39
C PRO A 172 2.18 -35.82 -10.99
N GLY A 173 2.15 -35.72 -12.31
CA GLY A 173 1.66 -34.52 -12.98
C GLY A 173 1.63 -34.62 -14.50
N TYR A 174 0.97 -33.64 -15.13
CA TYR A 174 0.93 -33.47 -16.58
C TYR A 174 1.87 -32.33 -17.01
N HIS A 175 2.78 -32.65 -17.93
CA HIS A 175 3.84 -31.76 -18.40
C HIS A 175 3.95 -31.68 -19.94
N GLY A 176 2.89 -32.11 -20.64
CA GLY A 176 2.84 -32.08 -22.10
C GLY A 176 2.45 -30.71 -22.68
N TYR A 177 2.37 -30.66 -24.00
CA TYR A 177 2.10 -29.43 -24.76
C TYR A 177 0.61 -29.13 -24.97
N GLU A 178 -0.28 -30.08 -24.67
CA GLU A 178 -1.72 -29.86 -24.82
C GLU A 178 -2.21 -28.91 -23.73
N GLN A 179 -3.09 -27.98 -24.10
CA GLN A 179 -3.59 -26.91 -23.22
C GLN A 179 -5.09 -26.70 -23.35
N ASP A 180 -5.79 -27.55 -24.11
CA ASP A 180 -7.24 -27.63 -24.10
C ASP A 180 -7.80 -27.90 -22.67
N ILE A 181 -8.88 -27.22 -22.32
CA ILE A 181 -9.41 -27.23 -20.95
C ILE A 181 -10.04 -28.58 -20.56
N ASP A 182 -10.71 -29.26 -21.49
CA ASP A 182 -11.34 -30.55 -21.25
C ASP A 182 -10.28 -31.66 -21.17
N TYR A 183 -9.26 -31.59 -22.03
CA TYR A 183 -8.09 -32.48 -21.93
C TYR A 183 -7.36 -32.30 -20.59
N MET A 184 -7.04 -31.06 -20.21
CA MET A 184 -6.35 -30.75 -18.96
C MET A 184 -7.17 -31.14 -17.73
N LYS A 185 -8.50 -31.04 -17.80
CA LYS A 185 -9.40 -31.55 -16.77
C LYS A 185 -9.34 -33.09 -16.67
N SER A 186 -9.28 -33.80 -17.80
CA SER A 186 -9.12 -35.27 -17.80
C SER A 186 -7.77 -35.72 -17.22
N GLU A 187 -6.71 -34.93 -17.38
CA GLU A 187 -5.41 -35.19 -16.74
C GLU A 187 -5.44 -34.87 -15.23
N ALA A 188 -6.12 -33.80 -14.83
CA ALA A 188 -6.38 -33.49 -13.41
C ALA A 188 -7.10 -34.64 -12.69
N GLU A 189 -8.11 -35.26 -13.32
CA GLU A 189 -8.80 -36.43 -12.78
C GLU A 189 -7.89 -37.66 -12.62
N LYS A 190 -6.92 -37.87 -13.54
CA LYS A 190 -5.93 -38.96 -13.44
C LYS A 190 -4.91 -38.75 -12.33
N ILE A 191 -4.50 -37.50 -12.09
CA ILE A 191 -3.58 -37.12 -11.00
C ILE A 191 -4.28 -37.21 -9.63
N GLY A 192 -5.56 -36.83 -9.61
CA GLY A 192 -6.42 -36.77 -8.42
C GLY A 192 -6.17 -35.53 -7.57
N TYR A 193 -7.26 -34.96 -7.06
CA TYR A 193 -7.25 -33.77 -6.21
C TYR A 193 -6.80 -34.10 -4.76
N PRO A 194 -6.20 -33.14 -4.03
CA PRO A 194 -5.86 -31.79 -4.46
C PRO A 194 -4.66 -31.75 -5.42
N LEU A 195 -4.67 -30.80 -6.34
CA LEU A 195 -3.60 -30.56 -7.31
C LEU A 195 -3.15 -29.10 -7.28
N ILE A 196 -2.00 -28.82 -7.90
CA ILE A 196 -1.49 -27.47 -8.11
C ILE A 196 -1.25 -27.22 -9.59
N ILE A 197 -1.80 -26.11 -10.08
CA ILE A 197 -1.54 -25.55 -11.41
C ILE A 197 -0.32 -24.65 -11.29
N LYS A 198 0.66 -24.81 -12.18
CA LYS A 198 1.89 -24.00 -12.21
C LYS A 198 2.18 -23.49 -13.64
N PRO A 199 2.67 -22.26 -13.83
CA PRO A 199 3.17 -21.83 -15.13
C PRO A 199 4.46 -22.58 -15.50
N THR A 200 4.66 -22.82 -16.80
CA THR A 200 5.88 -23.44 -17.35
C THR A 200 7.12 -22.57 -17.14
N HIS A 201 6.94 -21.25 -17.14
CA HIS A 201 7.99 -20.25 -16.99
C HIS A 201 7.81 -19.46 -15.69
N GLY A 202 8.92 -18.93 -15.16
CA GLY A 202 8.94 -18.08 -13.96
C GLY A 202 9.09 -18.86 -12.64
N GLY A 203 9.58 -18.14 -11.62
CA GLY A 203 9.83 -18.65 -10.25
C GLY A 203 9.12 -17.84 -9.17
N GLY A 204 9.38 -18.17 -7.90
CA GLY A 204 8.84 -17.41 -6.75
C GLY A 204 7.32 -17.51 -6.53
N GLY A 205 6.68 -18.53 -7.10
CA GLY A 205 5.28 -18.87 -6.83
C GLY A 205 4.19 -18.03 -7.52
N LYS A 206 4.55 -17.00 -8.30
CA LYS A 206 3.59 -16.23 -9.12
C LYS A 206 2.89 -17.14 -10.13
N GLY A 207 1.59 -16.96 -10.35
CA GLY A 207 0.78 -17.80 -11.25
C GLY A 207 0.42 -19.19 -10.73
N MET A 208 0.88 -19.62 -9.54
CA MET A 208 0.54 -20.94 -8.99
C MET A 208 -0.82 -20.92 -8.28
N ARG A 209 -1.63 -21.97 -8.48
CA ARG A 209 -2.96 -22.11 -7.85
C ARG A 209 -3.22 -23.53 -7.38
N ILE A 210 -3.61 -23.68 -6.12
CA ILE A 210 -4.03 -24.97 -5.55
C ILE A 210 -5.51 -25.17 -5.89
N VAL A 211 -5.84 -26.31 -6.47
CA VAL A 211 -7.21 -26.70 -6.83
C VAL A 211 -7.63 -27.86 -5.95
N GLN A 212 -8.64 -27.62 -5.11
CA GLN A 212 -9.14 -28.58 -4.11
C GLN A 212 -10.18 -29.54 -4.70
N SER A 213 -10.98 -29.08 -5.68
CA SER A 213 -12.03 -29.89 -6.30
C SER A 213 -12.16 -29.63 -7.80
N GLU A 214 -12.78 -30.59 -8.49
CA GLU A 214 -13.10 -30.52 -9.93
C GLU A 214 -13.87 -29.25 -10.32
N LYS A 215 -14.75 -28.74 -9.44
CA LYS A 215 -15.56 -27.55 -9.69
C LYS A 215 -14.72 -26.28 -9.80
N ASP A 216 -13.62 -26.22 -9.06
CA ASP A 216 -12.74 -25.05 -8.98
C ASP A 216 -11.70 -25.03 -10.11
N PHE A 217 -11.60 -26.12 -10.89
CA PHE A 217 -10.54 -26.32 -11.88
C PHE A 217 -10.60 -25.30 -13.02
N ALA A 218 -11.77 -25.11 -13.65
CA ALA A 218 -11.89 -24.27 -14.84
C ALA A 218 -11.52 -22.79 -14.57
N ASP A 219 -12.04 -22.22 -13.48
CA ASP A 219 -11.72 -20.84 -13.07
C ASP A 219 -10.25 -20.70 -12.65
N SER A 220 -9.71 -21.68 -11.94
CA SER A 220 -8.30 -21.69 -11.53
C SER A 220 -7.36 -21.81 -12.72
N PHE A 221 -7.69 -22.66 -13.70
CA PHE A 221 -6.94 -22.86 -14.94
C PHE A 221 -6.91 -21.58 -15.79
N LEU A 222 -8.07 -21.02 -16.10
CA LEU A 222 -8.19 -19.78 -16.88
C LEU A 222 -7.59 -18.58 -16.13
N GLY A 223 -7.66 -18.57 -14.80
CA GLY A 223 -6.99 -17.58 -13.96
C GLY A 223 -5.46 -17.67 -14.03
N ALA A 224 -4.91 -18.88 -13.89
CA ALA A 224 -3.48 -19.14 -14.00
C ALA A 224 -2.93 -18.80 -15.39
N GLN A 225 -3.63 -19.15 -16.47
CA GLN A 225 -3.22 -18.78 -17.84
C GLN A 225 -3.16 -17.26 -18.04
N ARG A 226 -4.17 -16.51 -17.56
CA ARG A 226 -4.20 -15.04 -17.63
C ARG A 226 -3.06 -14.41 -16.83
N GLU A 227 -2.77 -14.94 -15.65
CA GLU A 227 -1.70 -14.47 -14.77
C GLU A 227 -0.31 -14.79 -15.33
N ALA A 228 -0.12 -15.98 -15.92
CA ALA A 228 1.11 -16.39 -16.60
C ALA A 228 1.37 -15.53 -17.85
N ALA A 229 0.36 -15.30 -18.68
CA ALA A 229 0.46 -14.43 -19.84
C ALA A 229 0.84 -12.99 -19.45
N ALA A 230 0.24 -12.45 -18.39
CA ALA A 230 0.54 -11.10 -17.89
C ALA A 230 1.92 -10.98 -17.23
N SER A 231 2.42 -12.04 -16.59
CA SER A 231 3.68 -12.02 -15.82
C SER A 231 4.92 -12.44 -16.61
N PHE A 232 4.75 -13.37 -17.55
CA PHE A 232 5.84 -14.04 -18.26
C PHE A 232 5.71 -13.99 -19.79
N GLY A 233 4.60 -13.47 -20.33
CA GLY A 233 4.33 -13.44 -21.77
C GLY A 233 3.97 -14.81 -22.37
N VAL A 234 3.83 -15.85 -21.55
CA VAL A 234 3.56 -17.24 -21.95
C VAL A 234 2.35 -17.74 -21.17
N ASN A 235 1.39 -18.36 -21.85
CA ASN A 235 0.13 -18.85 -21.27
C ASN A 235 0.12 -20.36 -20.97
N THR A 236 1.24 -21.07 -21.17
CA THR A 236 1.31 -22.52 -20.97
C THR A 236 1.52 -22.89 -19.50
N ILE A 237 0.76 -23.89 -19.05
CA ILE A 237 0.69 -24.32 -17.65
C ILE A 237 0.82 -25.85 -17.51
N LEU A 238 1.28 -26.26 -16.33
CA LEU A 238 1.57 -27.62 -15.89
C LEU A 238 0.60 -27.99 -14.75
N LEU A 239 0.26 -29.27 -14.65
CA LEU A 239 -0.51 -29.82 -13.52
C LEU A 239 0.40 -30.72 -12.69
N GLU A 240 0.34 -30.62 -11.37
CA GLU A 240 1.09 -31.46 -10.44
C GLU A 240 0.20 -31.84 -9.25
N LYS A 241 0.45 -33.01 -8.66
CA LYS A 241 -0.19 -33.38 -7.41
C LYS A 241 0.23 -32.42 -6.29
N TYR A 242 -0.74 -31.94 -5.50
CA TYR A 242 -0.44 -31.10 -4.34
C TYR A 242 -0.08 -31.98 -3.15
N ILE A 243 1.12 -31.79 -2.60
CA ILE A 243 1.57 -32.44 -1.37
C ILE A 243 0.95 -31.68 -0.19
N THR A 244 0.24 -32.39 0.69
CA THR A 244 -0.50 -31.81 1.82
C THR A 244 0.41 -31.41 2.98
N ARG A 245 1.43 -32.21 3.28
CA ARG A 245 2.37 -32.00 4.40
C ARG A 245 3.83 -32.01 3.95
N PRO A 246 4.28 -30.97 3.23
CA PRO A 246 5.56 -30.97 2.54
C PRO A 246 6.69 -30.46 3.44
N ARG A 247 7.80 -31.20 3.47
CA ARG A 247 9.11 -30.67 3.89
C ARG A 247 9.91 -30.25 2.67
N HIS A 248 10.51 -29.06 2.73
CA HIS A 248 11.44 -28.59 1.70
C HIS A 248 12.85 -29.01 2.14
N ILE A 249 13.36 -30.06 1.50
CA ILE A 249 14.70 -30.59 1.79
C ILE A 249 15.51 -30.54 0.51
N GLU A 250 16.73 -30.03 0.60
CA GLU A 250 17.58 -29.79 -0.55
C GLU A 250 18.96 -30.41 -0.36
N VAL A 251 19.58 -30.87 -1.44
CA VAL A 251 20.88 -31.54 -1.38
C VAL A 251 21.95 -30.65 -2.02
N GLN A 252 23.00 -30.36 -1.26
CA GLN A 252 24.19 -29.72 -1.82
C GLN A 252 24.89 -30.71 -2.75
N VAL A 253 25.05 -30.35 -4.01
CA VAL A 253 25.90 -31.10 -4.96
C VAL A 253 27.13 -30.28 -5.32
N PHE A 254 28.21 -30.99 -5.65
CA PHE A 254 29.43 -30.42 -6.18
C PHE A 254 29.96 -31.32 -7.29
N GLY A 255 30.22 -30.74 -8.47
CA GLY A 255 30.87 -31.43 -9.58
C GLY A 255 32.19 -30.78 -9.96
N ASP A 256 33.05 -31.52 -10.67
CA ASP A 256 34.26 -30.99 -11.32
C ASP A 256 34.22 -31.14 -12.85
N LYS A 257 35.19 -30.50 -13.52
CA LYS A 257 35.33 -30.56 -14.98
C LYS A 257 35.82 -31.94 -15.50
N HIS A 258 36.08 -32.90 -14.61
CA HIS A 258 36.49 -34.27 -14.93
C HIS A 258 35.30 -35.25 -14.88
N GLY A 259 34.10 -34.76 -14.56
CA GLY A 259 32.87 -35.55 -14.47
C GLY A 259 32.63 -36.21 -13.11
N ASN A 260 33.46 -35.92 -12.10
CA ASN A 260 33.17 -36.35 -10.74
C ASN A 260 32.04 -35.47 -10.19
N VAL A 261 31.07 -36.09 -9.53
CA VAL A 261 29.95 -35.41 -8.86
C VAL A 261 29.67 -36.12 -7.54
N ILE A 262 29.62 -35.36 -6.46
CA ILE A 262 29.32 -35.81 -5.09
C ILE A 262 28.22 -34.93 -4.45
N HIS A 263 27.54 -35.46 -3.44
CA HIS A 263 26.67 -34.69 -2.55
C HIS A 263 27.34 -34.42 -1.20
N LEU A 264 27.05 -33.25 -0.63
CA LEU A 264 27.58 -32.76 0.64
C LEU A 264 26.45 -32.65 1.68
N TYR A 265 25.73 -33.76 1.82
CA TYR A 265 24.50 -33.89 2.61
C TYR A 265 23.35 -32.94 2.23
N GLU A 266 22.24 -33.10 2.93
CA GLU A 266 21.01 -32.35 2.77
C GLU A 266 20.82 -31.25 3.83
N ARG A 267 20.02 -30.24 3.48
CA ARG A 267 19.55 -29.17 4.37
C ARG A 267 18.02 -29.20 4.41
N ASP A 268 17.44 -28.95 5.57
CA ASP A 268 16.01 -28.66 5.70
C ASP A 268 15.79 -27.15 5.69
N CYS A 269 14.98 -26.70 4.74
CA CYS A 269 14.60 -25.30 4.53
C CYS A 269 13.09 -25.07 4.69
N SER A 270 12.39 -25.99 5.37
CA SER A 270 10.93 -25.96 5.53
C SER A 270 10.42 -24.75 6.32
N VAL A 271 11.24 -24.17 7.19
CA VAL A 271 10.87 -22.98 7.97
C VAL A 271 11.00 -21.73 7.08
N GLN A 272 9.93 -21.45 6.35
CA GLN A 272 9.84 -20.37 5.36
C GLN A 272 8.59 -19.50 5.53
N ARG A 273 8.69 -18.21 5.17
CA ARG A 273 7.59 -17.23 5.12
C ARG A 273 7.28 -16.90 3.66
N ARG A 274 6.11 -17.27 3.14
CA ARG A 274 5.72 -16.98 1.73
C ARG A 274 6.82 -17.35 0.72
N HIS A 275 7.40 -18.54 0.87
CA HIS A 275 8.55 -19.07 0.11
C HIS A 275 9.93 -18.40 0.36
N GLN A 276 10.03 -17.41 1.26
CA GLN A 276 11.31 -16.89 1.75
C GLN A 276 11.83 -17.80 2.88
N LYS A 277 12.97 -18.47 2.69
CA LYS A 277 13.64 -19.28 3.74
C LYS A 277 14.06 -18.37 4.91
N ILE A 278 13.84 -18.81 6.16
CA ILE A 278 14.03 -18.00 7.39
C ILE A 278 15.06 -18.63 8.35
N ILE A 279 14.89 -19.93 8.65
CA ILE A 279 15.86 -20.74 9.39
C ILE A 279 16.08 -22.02 8.60
N GLU A 280 17.35 -22.35 8.38
CA GLU A 280 17.81 -23.54 7.69
C GLU A 280 18.62 -24.42 8.64
N GLU A 281 18.57 -25.74 8.45
CA GLU A 281 19.35 -26.66 9.27
C GLU A 281 19.96 -27.81 8.48
N ALA A 282 21.12 -28.29 8.94
CA ALA A 282 21.84 -29.41 8.34
C ALA A 282 22.46 -30.30 9.43
N PRO A 283 22.38 -31.64 9.32
CA PRO A 283 21.54 -32.41 8.39
C PRO A 283 20.03 -32.20 8.68
N ALA A 284 19.16 -32.67 7.78
CA ALA A 284 17.72 -32.55 7.99
C ALA A 284 17.23 -33.47 9.13
N PRO A 285 16.38 -32.98 10.07
CA PRO A 285 15.98 -33.73 11.26
C PRO A 285 15.05 -34.90 10.92
N ASN A 286 15.04 -35.92 11.77
CA ASN A 286 14.11 -37.05 11.68
C ASN A 286 14.14 -37.84 10.35
N ILE A 287 15.27 -37.84 9.63
CA ILE A 287 15.48 -38.59 8.39
C ILE A 287 16.44 -39.77 8.61
N SER A 288 16.02 -40.97 8.18
CA SER A 288 16.85 -42.19 8.22
C SER A 288 18.04 -42.14 7.26
N GLU A 289 19.15 -42.80 7.62
CA GLU A 289 20.35 -42.88 6.77
C GLU A 289 20.09 -43.45 5.37
N LYS A 290 19.20 -44.45 5.27
CA LYS A 290 18.80 -45.04 3.98
C LYS A 290 18.07 -44.03 3.08
N PHE A 291 17.15 -43.26 3.65
CA PHE A 291 16.43 -42.22 2.91
C PHE A 291 17.39 -41.12 2.45
N ARG A 292 18.28 -40.68 3.35
CA ARG A 292 19.34 -39.70 3.08
C ARG A 292 20.28 -40.15 1.94
N ALA A 293 20.70 -41.43 1.95
CA ALA A 293 21.51 -41.99 0.87
C ALA A 293 20.75 -41.96 -0.47
N SER A 294 19.48 -42.40 -0.49
CA SER A 294 18.66 -42.37 -1.71
C SER A 294 18.42 -40.96 -2.25
N LEU A 295 18.27 -39.96 -1.36
CA LEU A 295 18.12 -38.55 -1.72
C LEU A 295 19.43 -37.99 -2.31
N GLY A 296 20.58 -38.33 -1.70
CA GLY A 296 21.90 -37.96 -2.19
C GLY A 296 22.24 -38.58 -3.55
N GLU A 297 21.93 -39.85 -3.75
CA GLU A 297 22.08 -40.55 -5.03
C GLU A 297 21.20 -39.95 -6.13
N ALA A 298 19.96 -39.58 -5.82
CA ALA A 298 19.07 -38.89 -6.74
C ALA A 298 19.62 -37.50 -7.13
N ALA A 299 20.14 -36.74 -6.17
CA ALA A 299 20.76 -35.43 -6.43
C ALA A 299 22.03 -35.51 -7.29
N VAL A 300 22.89 -36.50 -7.03
CA VAL A 300 24.08 -36.76 -7.84
C VAL A 300 23.69 -37.21 -9.26
N SER A 301 22.63 -38.00 -9.40
CA SER A 301 22.10 -38.44 -10.70
C SER A 301 21.52 -37.27 -11.51
N ALA A 302 20.77 -36.37 -10.85
CA ALA A 302 20.28 -35.12 -11.42
C ALA A 302 21.43 -34.26 -11.99
N ALA A 303 22.44 -34.01 -11.16
CA ALA A 303 23.61 -33.21 -11.54
C ALA A 303 24.42 -33.86 -12.69
N ARG A 304 24.60 -35.18 -12.69
CA ARG A 304 25.27 -35.90 -13.79
C ARG A 304 24.49 -35.82 -15.11
N ALA A 305 23.16 -35.84 -15.07
CA ALA A 305 22.32 -35.82 -16.27
C ALA A 305 22.46 -34.55 -17.12
N VAL A 306 22.87 -33.43 -16.51
CA VAL A 306 23.09 -32.13 -17.17
C VAL A 306 24.56 -31.76 -17.34
N GLY A 307 25.49 -32.68 -17.03
CA GLY A 307 26.93 -32.41 -17.06
C GLY A 307 27.37 -31.33 -16.06
N TYR A 308 26.73 -31.28 -14.89
CA TYR A 308 26.94 -30.22 -13.90
C TYR A 308 28.35 -30.25 -13.30
N TYR A 309 28.98 -29.08 -13.19
CA TYR A 309 30.19 -28.86 -12.39
C TYR A 309 30.04 -27.61 -11.53
N ASN A 310 30.98 -27.38 -10.61
CA ASN A 310 30.92 -26.36 -9.56
C ASN A 310 29.84 -26.66 -8.49
N ALA A 311 29.53 -25.69 -7.64
CA ALA A 311 28.49 -25.81 -6.61
C ALA A 311 27.09 -25.73 -7.21
N GLY A 312 26.16 -26.58 -6.76
CA GLY A 312 24.74 -26.52 -7.11
C GLY A 312 23.86 -27.08 -5.99
N THR A 313 22.54 -26.91 -6.08
CA THR A 313 21.63 -27.50 -5.11
C THR A 313 20.39 -28.06 -5.80
N VAL A 314 20.06 -29.32 -5.48
CA VAL A 314 18.86 -30.00 -5.98
C VAL A 314 17.80 -29.90 -4.88
N GLU A 315 16.71 -29.19 -5.15
CA GLU A 315 15.61 -29.00 -4.22
C GLU A 315 14.57 -30.12 -4.38
N PHE A 316 14.19 -30.76 -3.27
CA PHE A 316 13.17 -31.80 -3.22
C PHE A 316 12.01 -31.39 -2.30
N ILE A 317 10.82 -31.82 -2.68
CA ILE A 317 9.66 -31.85 -1.81
C ILE A 317 9.53 -33.25 -1.22
N VAL A 318 9.53 -33.33 0.10
CA VAL A 318 9.35 -34.60 0.83
C VAL A 318 7.95 -34.62 1.42
N ASP A 319 7.17 -35.61 1.02
CA ASP A 319 5.85 -35.87 1.58
C ASP A 319 6.00 -36.68 2.87
N THR A 320 5.60 -36.07 3.99
CA THR A 320 5.69 -36.67 5.33
C THR A 320 4.59 -37.71 5.61
N GLU A 321 3.59 -37.87 4.73
CA GLU A 321 2.55 -38.90 4.86
C GLU A 321 2.93 -40.21 4.15
N SER A 322 3.62 -40.13 3.01
CA SER A 322 4.05 -41.30 2.22
C SER A 322 5.54 -41.66 2.34
N ASP A 323 6.34 -40.86 3.07
CA ASP A 323 7.81 -40.96 3.14
C ASP A 323 8.45 -41.04 1.75
N GLN A 324 7.92 -40.29 0.78
CA GLN A 324 8.45 -40.16 -0.58
C GLN A 324 9.03 -38.76 -0.81
N PHE A 325 10.07 -38.69 -1.64
CA PHE A 325 10.63 -37.43 -2.10
C PHE A 325 10.44 -37.27 -3.61
N TYR A 326 10.29 -36.02 -4.06
CA TYR A 326 10.11 -35.68 -5.45
C TYR A 326 10.92 -34.43 -5.80
N PHE A 327 11.55 -34.42 -6.97
CA PHE A 327 12.31 -33.28 -7.48
C PHE A 327 11.39 -32.07 -7.71
N MET A 328 11.80 -30.91 -7.20
CA MET A 328 11.19 -29.61 -7.51
C MET A 328 11.94 -28.91 -8.63
N GLU A 329 13.18 -28.53 -8.37
CA GLU A 329 14.06 -27.76 -9.26
C GLU A 329 15.53 -27.94 -8.87
N MET A 330 16.45 -27.47 -9.72
CA MET A 330 17.87 -27.43 -9.44
C MET A 330 18.37 -25.99 -9.54
N ASN A 331 18.76 -25.42 -8.40
CA ASN A 331 19.35 -24.09 -8.33
C ASN A 331 20.80 -24.16 -8.80
N THR A 332 21.12 -23.45 -9.88
CA THR A 332 22.37 -23.63 -10.65
C THR A 332 23.47 -22.68 -10.16
N ARG A 333 23.64 -22.63 -8.84
CA ARG A 333 24.50 -21.67 -8.12
C ARG A 333 24.81 -22.16 -6.71
N LEU A 334 25.68 -21.42 -6.02
CA LEU A 334 25.79 -21.49 -4.57
C LEU A 334 24.46 -21.03 -3.92
N GLN A 335 23.95 -21.78 -2.93
CA GLN A 335 22.81 -21.32 -2.13
C GLN A 335 23.23 -20.31 -1.06
N VAL A 336 22.28 -19.54 -0.53
CA VAL A 336 22.56 -18.54 0.53
C VAL A 336 23.00 -19.26 1.81
N GLU A 337 22.26 -20.31 2.13
CA GLU A 337 22.34 -21.26 3.24
C GLU A 337 23.45 -22.32 3.10
N HIS A 338 24.38 -22.16 2.14
CA HIS A 338 25.56 -23.01 2.05
C HIS A 338 26.40 -23.09 3.36
N PRO A 339 26.47 -22.08 4.26
CA PRO A 339 27.26 -22.18 5.48
C PRO A 339 26.83 -23.31 6.43
N VAL A 340 25.56 -23.72 6.51
CA VAL A 340 25.21 -24.88 7.37
C VAL A 340 25.87 -26.16 6.87
N THR A 341 25.95 -26.34 5.54
CA THR A 341 26.73 -27.43 4.93
C THR A 341 28.22 -27.29 5.22
N GLU A 342 28.79 -26.08 5.14
CA GLU A 342 30.20 -25.85 5.50
C GLU A 342 30.50 -26.23 6.95
N MET A 343 29.58 -25.95 7.88
CA MET A 343 29.75 -26.27 9.30
C MET A 343 29.68 -27.78 9.60
N ILE A 344 28.87 -28.56 8.88
CA ILE A 344 28.80 -30.02 9.07
C ILE A 344 29.81 -30.81 8.23
N VAL A 345 30.33 -30.27 7.12
CA VAL A 345 31.34 -30.95 6.29
C VAL A 345 32.77 -30.45 6.58
N GLY A 346 32.92 -29.28 7.20
CA GLY A 346 34.22 -28.69 7.52
C GLY A 346 35.02 -28.23 6.28
N GLN A 347 34.33 -27.88 5.20
CA GLN A 347 34.91 -27.49 3.91
C GLN A 347 34.43 -26.09 3.50
N ASP A 348 35.30 -25.32 2.83
CA ASP A 348 34.94 -24.03 2.23
C ASP A 348 34.49 -24.27 0.78
N LEU A 349 33.20 -24.11 0.51
CA LEU A 349 32.60 -24.38 -0.78
C LEU A 349 33.05 -23.37 -1.82
N VAL A 350 33.22 -22.09 -1.46
CA VAL A 350 33.75 -21.06 -2.37
C VAL A 350 35.20 -21.36 -2.77
N GLU A 351 36.01 -21.92 -1.88
CA GLU A 351 37.35 -22.39 -2.23
C GLU A 351 37.27 -23.51 -3.29
N TRP A 352 36.37 -24.47 -3.11
CA TRP A 352 36.14 -25.51 -4.10
C TRP A 352 35.60 -24.95 -5.43
N GLN A 353 34.76 -23.91 -5.40
CA GLN A 353 34.23 -23.27 -6.62
C GLN A 353 35.39 -22.69 -7.46
N ILE A 354 36.36 -22.05 -6.82
CA ILE A 354 37.55 -21.46 -7.46
C ILE A 354 38.48 -22.56 -7.99
N ARG A 355 38.74 -23.62 -7.20
CA ARG A 355 39.57 -24.76 -7.61
C ARG A 355 39.00 -25.49 -8.83
N VAL A 356 37.70 -25.79 -8.83
CA VAL A 356 37.01 -26.40 -9.98
C VAL A 356 37.00 -25.45 -11.19
N ALA A 357 36.89 -24.14 -10.98
CA ALA A 357 37.00 -23.16 -12.05
C ALA A 357 38.40 -23.19 -12.71
N ASN A 358 39.48 -23.29 -11.91
CA ASN A 358 40.85 -23.55 -12.38
C ASN A 358 41.02 -24.91 -13.10
N GLY A 359 40.06 -25.84 -12.99
CA GLY A 359 40.16 -27.18 -13.56
C GLY A 359 40.71 -28.25 -12.61
N GLU A 360 40.90 -27.95 -11.32
CA GLU A 360 41.24 -28.95 -10.32
C GLU A 360 40.10 -29.96 -10.13
N PRO A 361 40.40 -31.25 -9.86
CA PRO A 361 39.40 -32.24 -9.45
C PRO A 361 38.90 -31.98 -8.02
N LEU A 362 37.79 -32.61 -7.64
CA LEU A 362 37.30 -32.59 -6.26
C LEU A 362 38.35 -33.18 -5.28
N PRO A 363 38.56 -32.57 -4.10
CA PRO A 363 39.63 -32.97 -3.19
C PRO A 363 39.31 -34.23 -2.36
N ILE A 364 38.05 -34.66 -2.32
CA ILE A 364 37.57 -35.84 -1.58
C ILE A 364 36.51 -36.60 -2.40
N SER A 365 36.42 -37.91 -2.18
CA SER A 365 35.37 -38.77 -2.75
C SER A 365 34.11 -38.79 -1.88
N GLN A 366 33.00 -39.32 -2.43
CA GLN A 366 31.71 -39.40 -1.72
C GLN A 366 31.79 -40.12 -0.36
N ALA A 367 32.66 -41.12 -0.24
CA ALA A 367 32.84 -41.91 0.99
C ALA A 367 33.70 -41.19 2.06
N GLU A 368 34.38 -40.11 1.68
CA GLU A 368 35.26 -39.30 2.55
C GLU A 368 34.59 -38.01 3.05
N VAL A 369 33.35 -37.73 2.61
CA VAL A 369 32.57 -36.56 3.06
C VAL A 369 32.17 -36.75 4.54
N PRO A 370 32.68 -35.93 5.48
CA PRO A 370 32.37 -36.09 6.90
C PRO A 370 31.00 -35.48 7.25
N LEU A 371 30.40 -35.98 8.33
CA LEU A 371 29.20 -35.43 8.97
C LEU A 371 29.51 -35.04 10.42
N LEU A 372 29.73 -33.74 10.64
CA LEU A 372 30.21 -33.16 11.89
C LEU A 372 29.06 -32.50 12.68
N GLY A 373 28.31 -33.31 13.42
CA GLY A 373 27.26 -32.82 14.32
C GLY A 373 26.07 -32.22 13.58
N HIS A 374 25.61 -31.05 14.02
CA HIS A 374 24.45 -30.34 13.47
C HIS A 374 24.70 -28.84 13.41
N ALA A 375 24.14 -28.16 12.41
CA ALA A 375 24.20 -26.72 12.24
C ALA A 375 22.83 -26.10 11.95
N PHE A 376 22.65 -24.85 12.40
CA PHE A 376 21.52 -23.98 12.06
C PHE A 376 22.04 -22.68 11.44
N GLU A 377 21.30 -22.12 10.50
CA GLU A 377 21.43 -20.76 10.02
C GLU A 377 20.11 -20.00 10.26
N ALA A 378 20.21 -18.73 10.61
CA ALA A 378 19.09 -17.83 10.74
C ALA A 378 19.37 -16.54 9.96
N ARG A 379 18.45 -16.15 9.07
CA ARG A 379 18.57 -14.93 8.26
C ARG A 379 18.08 -13.72 9.03
N ILE A 380 19.01 -12.85 9.43
CA ILE A 380 18.72 -11.60 10.12
C ILE A 380 18.28 -10.57 9.07
N TYR A 381 17.00 -10.24 9.03
CA TYR A 381 16.41 -9.28 8.10
C TYR A 381 16.05 -7.96 8.78
N ALA A 382 16.25 -6.85 8.05
CA ALA A 382 15.60 -5.58 8.32
C ALA A 382 14.13 -5.65 7.88
N GLU A 383 13.27 -6.22 8.74
CA GLU A 383 11.84 -6.34 8.50
C GLU A 383 11.03 -6.12 9.78
N ASN A 384 9.91 -5.38 9.67
CA ASN A 384 8.97 -5.19 10.77
C ASN A 384 7.99 -6.38 10.83
N VAL A 385 8.24 -7.30 11.75
CA VAL A 385 7.47 -8.54 11.88
C VAL A 385 6.01 -8.30 12.28
N PRO A 386 5.67 -7.48 13.30
CA PRO A 386 4.27 -7.22 13.67
C PRO A 386 3.43 -6.66 12.51
N LYS A 387 3.98 -5.76 11.70
CA LYS A 387 3.30 -5.21 10.51
C LYS A 387 3.32 -6.16 9.29
N GLY A 388 3.44 -7.47 9.51
CA GLY A 388 3.37 -8.49 8.47
C GLY A 388 4.68 -8.71 7.71
N PHE A 389 5.83 -8.51 8.38
CA PHE A 389 7.18 -8.64 7.82
C PHE A 389 7.40 -7.72 6.61
N LEU A 390 7.12 -6.43 6.81
CA LEU A 390 7.43 -5.39 5.83
C LEU A 390 8.93 -5.08 5.85
N PRO A 391 9.64 -5.08 4.70
CA PRO A 391 11.02 -4.64 4.63
C PRO A 391 11.21 -3.23 5.17
N ALA A 392 12.27 -3.02 5.93
CA ALA A 392 12.60 -1.75 6.58
C ALA A 392 13.91 -1.17 6.08
N THR A 393 13.97 0.16 6.01
CA THR A 393 15.14 0.91 5.52
C THR A 393 15.55 1.95 6.55
N GLY A 394 16.86 2.15 6.73
CA GLY A 394 17.39 3.11 7.70
C GLY A 394 18.87 2.91 7.97
N VAL A 395 19.40 3.72 8.89
CA VAL A 395 20.81 3.63 9.32
C VAL A 395 20.92 2.62 10.46
N LEU A 396 21.97 1.80 10.44
CA LEU A 396 22.30 0.90 11.55
C LEU A 396 23.02 1.69 12.66
N ASN A 397 22.27 2.49 13.42
CA ASN A 397 22.78 3.34 14.51
C ASN A 397 23.55 2.56 15.58
N HIS A 398 23.14 1.32 15.86
CA HIS A 398 23.88 0.33 16.65
C HIS A 398 23.87 -1.00 15.91
N TYR A 399 25.04 -1.60 15.73
CA TYR A 399 25.15 -2.92 15.12
C TYR A 399 26.24 -3.71 15.84
N ARG A 400 25.81 -4.66 16.68
CA ARG A 400 26.71 -5.53 17.45
C ARG A 400 26.32 -7.00 17.21
N PRO A 401 26.92 -7.65 16.19
CA PRO A 401 26.77 -9.08 15.99
C PRO A 401 27.48 -9.86 17.12
N VAL A 402 27.12 -11.14 17.27
CA VAL A 402 27.76 -12.02 18.25
C VAL A 402 29.22 -12.32 17.93
N ALA A 403 30.00 -12.65 18.97
CA ALA A 403 31.40 -13.00 18.84
C ALA A 403 31.60 -14.29 18.02
N VAL A 404 32.35 -14.19 16.93
CA VAL A 404 32.68 -15.33 16.06
C VAL A 404 33.60 -16.31 16.78
N SER A 405 33.30 -17.61 16.65
CA SER A 405 34.07 -18.72 17.22
C SER A 405 34.09 -19.91 16.26
N SER A 406 34.73 -21.02 16.62
CA SER A 406 34.73 -22.24 15.79
C SER A 406 33.34 -22.88 15.63
N SER A 407 32.34 -22.50 16.42
CA SER A 407 30.96 -23.00 16.32
C SER A 407 29.89 -21.90 16.21
N VAL A 408 30.30 -20.65 15.98
CA VAL A 408 29.42 -19.49 15.78
C VAL A 408 30.04 -18.61 14.71
N ARG A 409 29.33 -18.41 13.61
CA ARG A 409 29.79 -17.67 12.43
C ARG A 409 28.72 -16.65 12.05
N VAL A 410 29.17 -15.45 11.69
CA VAL A 410 28.29 -14.38 11.20
C VAL A 410 28.80 -13.97 9.83
N GLU A 411 27.96 -14.14 8.81
CA GLU A 411 28.19 -13.57 7.50
C GLU A 411 27.40 -12.26 7.38
N THR A 412 28.06 -11.15 7.09
CA THR A 412 27.43 -9.83 7.00
C THR A 412 28.03 -9.01 5.87
N GLY A 413 27.20 -8.13 5.30
CA GLY A 413 27.56 -7.15 4.28
C GLY A 413 27.48 -5.70 4.74
N VAL A 414 27.32 -5.48 6.05
CA VAL A 414 27.09 -4.16 6.66
C VAL A 414 27.87 -3.99 7.96
N GLU A 415 28.18 -2.74 8.30
CA GLU A 415 28.76 -2.34 9.59
C GLU A 415 27.91 -1.26 10.30
N GLN A 416 28.27 -0.92 11.55
CA GLN A 416 27.57 0.13 12.29
C GLN A 416 27.73 1.48 11.57
N GLY A 417 26.62 2.17 11.32
CA GLY A 417 26.55 3.40 10.54
C GLY A 417 26.21 3.20 9.05
N ASP A 418 26.25 1.97 8.53
CA ASP A 418 25.78 1.71 7.16
C ASP A 418 24.25 1.91 7.04
N THR A 419 23.79 2.17 5.81
CA THR A 419 22.37 2.37 5.50
C THR A 419 21.79 1.16 4.76
N VAL A 420 20.73 0.57 5.31
CA VAL A 420 19.89 -0.42 4.63
C VAL A 420 19.02 0.30 3.60
N SER A 421 19.42 0.25 2.32
CA SER A 421 18.76 0.96 1.23
C SER A 421 17.56 0.20 0.64
N MET A 422 16.54 0.93 0.18
CA MET A 422 15.35 0.38 -0.50
C MET A 422 15.62 -0.44 -1.79
N HIS A 423 16.81 -0.33 -2.39
CA HIS A 423 17.11 -0.89 -3.72
C HIS A 423 17.46 -2.38 -3.73
N TYR A 424 17.77 -2.96 -2.58
CA TYR A 424 18.37 -4.29 -2.47
C TYR A 424 17.76 -5.09 -1.32
N ASP A 425 18.05 -6.38 -1.31
CA ASP A 425 17.61 -7.35 -0.30
C ASP A 425 17.79 -6.86 1.16
N PRO A 426 16.82 -7.09 2.08
CA PRO A 426 16.89 -6.60 3.46
C PRO A 426 17.77 -7.41 4.41
N MET A 427 18.46 -8.46 3.93
CA MET A 427 19.30 -9.30 4.77
C MET A 427 20.52 -8.52 5.31
N ILE A 428 20.52 -8.31 6.62
CA ILE A 428 21.61 -7.67 7.37
C ILE A 428 22.76 -8.67 7.53
N ALA A 429 22.45 -9.88 7.99
CA ALA A 429 23.43 -10.92 8.27
C ALA A 429 22.82 -12.32 8.25
N LYS A 430 23.67 -13.34 8.20
CA LYS A 430 23.33 -14.74 8.43
C LYS A 430 24.05 -15.19 9.69
N LEU A 431 23.30 -15.62 10.69
CA LEU A 431 23.83 -16.17 11.94
C LEU A 431 23.85 -17.69 11.82
N VAL A 432 25.05 -18.27 11.84
CA VAL A 432 25.28 -19.71 11.66
C VAL A 432 25.89 -20.28 12.93
N VAL A 433 25.31 -21.34 13.49
CA VAL A 433 25.81 -22.00 14.70
C VAL A 433 25.92 -23.51 14.50
N SER A 434 26.83 -24.16 15.22
CA SER A 434 26.96 -25.63 15.21
C SER A 434 27.15 -26.25 16.61
N GLY A 435 26.75 -27.51 16.75
CA GLY A 435 26.87 -28.29 17.98
C GLY A 435 27.14 -29.77 17.68
N GLY A 436 27.50 -30.55 18.69
CA GLY A 436 27.71 -32.00 18.54
C GLY A 436 26.44 -32.77 18.18
N ASN A 437 25.28 -32.15 18.43
CA ASN A 437 23.95 -32.61 18.03
C ASN A 437 23.00 -31.41 17.86
N ARG A 438 21.81 -31.66 17.30
CA ARG A 438 20.76 -30.65 17.09
C ARG A 438 20.38 -29.88 18.34
N GLY A 439 20.30 -30.54 19.50
CA GLY A 439 19.93 -29.91 20.77
C GLY A 439 20.96 -28.86 21.22
N GLU A 440 22.25 -29.20 21.18
CA GLU A 440 23.34 -28.27 21.47
C GLU A 440 23.39 -27.09 20.49
N ALA A 441 23.22 -27.36 19.19
CA ALA A 441 23.19 -26.33 18.17
C ALA A 441 22.00 -25.36 18.39
N LEU A 442 20.84 -25.89 18.80
CA LEU A 442 19.65 -25.09 19.09
C LEU A 442 19.79 -24.22 20.35
N VAL A 443 20.44 -24.72 21.41
CA VAL A 443 20.75 -23.91 22.60
C VAL A 443 21.68 -22.75 22.23
N LYS A 444 22.72 -23.01 21.42
CA LYS A 444 23.60 -21.95 20.90
C LYS A 444 22.87 -20.96 20.00
N LEU A 445 21.93 -21.42 19.16
CA LEU A 445 21.15 -20.53 18.29
C LEU A 445 20.36 -19.52 19.14
N LYS A 446 19.67 -19.99 20.18
CA LYS A 446 18.91 -19.15 21.12
C LYS A 446 19.79 -18.12 21.81
N ASP A 447 20.90 -18.56 22.41
CA ASP A 447 21.87 -17.69 23.08
C ASP A 447 22.47 -16.65 22.12
N CYS A 448 22.84 -17.06 20.91
CA CYS A 448 23.37 -16.13 19.91
C CYS A 448 22.30 -15.12 19.45
N LEU A 449 21.05 -15.54 19.27
CA LEU A 449 19.96 -14.63 18.91
C LEU A 449 19.60 -13.65 20.03
N SER A 450 19.71 -14.02 21.32
CA SER A 450 19.54 -13.07 22.43
C SER A 450 20.69 -12.06 22.55
N ASN A 451 21.89 -12.42 22.11
CA ASN A 451 23.07 -11.55 22.16
C ASN A 451 23.30 -10.73 20.86
N PHE A 452 22.52 -10.94 19.80
CA PHE A 452 22.63 -10.20 18.55
C PHE A 452 21.85 -8.88 18.64
N GLN A 453 22.52 -7.73 18.46
CA GLN A 453 21.90 -6.42 18.69
C GLN A 453 21.94 -5.52 17.46
N VAL A 454 20.78 -4.94 17.14
CA VAL A 454 20.58 -3.98 16.04
C VAL A 454 19.64 -2.86 16.52
N ALA A 455 19.99 -1.60 16.23
CA ALA A 455 19.08 -0.46 16.39
C ALA A 455 19.20 0.54 15.24
N GLY A 456 18.12 1.28 15.00
CA GLY A 456 17.95 2.22 13.88
C GLY A 456 17.01 1.68 12.78
N VAL A 457 16.82 0.36 12.72
CA VAL A 457 15.81 -0.33 11.90
C VAL A 457 15.15 -1.46 12.72
N PRO A 458 13.84 -1.76 12.51
CA PRO A 458 13.21 -2.97 13.06
C PRO A 458 13.79 -4.22 12.40
N THR A 459 13.81 -5.34 13.13
CA THR A 459 14.39 -6.61 12.67
C THR A 459 13.57 -7.82 13.09
N ASN A 460 13.81 -8.96 12.43
CA ASN A 460 13.17 -10.22 12.77
C ASN A 460 13.82 -11.00 13.93
N ILE A 461 14.81 -10.45 14.64
CA ILE A 461 15.58 -11.16 15.68
C ILE A 461 14.66 -11.73 16.77
N ASN A 462 13.72 -10.93 17.30
CA ASN A 462 12.79 -11.37 18.34
C ASN A 462 11.82 -12.47 17.84
N PHE A 463 11.49 -12.47 16.54
CA PHE A 463 10.69 -13.54 15.93
C PHE A 463 11.51 -14.83 15.78
N LEU A 464 12.77 -14.73 15.34
CA LEU A 464 13.69 -15.87 15.26
C LEU A 464 13.92 -16.52 16.63
N GLN A 465 14.05 -15.72 17.71
CA GLN A 465 14.14 -16.22 19.08
C GLN A 465 12.89 -17.02 19.50
N LYS A 466 11.69 -16.50 19.22
CA LYS A 466 10.41 -17.19 19.48
C LYS A 466 10.31 -18.49 18.69
N LEU A 467 10.62 -18.45 17.39
CA LEU A 467 10.58 -19.61 16.50
C LEU A 467 11.56 -20.71 16.96
N ALA A 468 12.83 -20.35 17.19
CA ALA A 468 13.82 -21.28 17.73
C ALA A 468 13.39 -21.87 19.09
N SER A 469 12.58 -21.13 19.86
CA SER A 469 12.05 -21.56 21.15
C SER A 469 10.75 -22.37 21.07
N HIS A 470 10.11 -22.46 19.91
CA HIS A 470 8.88 -23.21 19.71
C HIS A 470 9.09 -24.71 19.90
N LYS A 471 8.11 -25.37 20.52
CA LYS A 471 8.19 -26.78 20.92
C LYS A 471 8.34 -27.72 19.72
N GLU A 472 7.55 -27.52 18.68
CA GLU A 472 7.56 -28.40 17.50
C GLU A 472 8.85 -28.21 16.69
N PHE A 473 9.37 -26.98 16.63
CA PHE A 473 10.70 -26.71 16.08
C PHE A 473 11.81 -27.42 16.88
N ALA A 474 11.74 -27.41 18.21
CA ALA A 474 12.72 -28.08 19.07
C ALA A 474 12.72 -29.63 18.90
N VAL A 475 11.57 -30.23 18.60
CA VAL A 475 11.44 -31.68 18.29
C VAL A 475 11.83 -32.01 16.84
N GLY A 476 11.85 -31.02 15.94
CA GLY A 476 12.15 -31.21 14.52
C GLY A 476 10.91 -31.60 13.68
N ASN A 477 9.73 -31.25 14.16
CA ASN A 477 8.47 -31.35 13.43
C ASN A 477 8.31 -30.08 12.57
N VAL A 478 9.08 -30.00 11.49
CA VAL A 478 9.08 -28.87 10.55
C VAL A 478 8.36 -29.25 9.26
N GLU A 479 7.64 -28.29 8.68
CA GLU A 479 6.97 -28.41 7.38
C GLU A 479 6.82 -27.01 6.75
N THR A 480 6.62 -26.94 5.43
CA THR A 480 6.62 -25.68 4.65
C THR A 480 5.58 -24.64 5.05
N HIS A 481 4.60 -25.02 5.88
CA HIS A 481 3.53 -24.17 6.42
C HIS A 481 3.68 -23.88 7.93
N PHE A 482 4.80 -24.26 8.55
CA PHE A 482 5.06 -24.17 10.00
C PHE A 482 4.67 -22.81 10.63
N ILE A 483 5.04 -21.70 9.98
CA ILE A 483 4.76 -20.34 10.50
C ILE A 483 3.26 -20.01 10.45
N GLU A 484 2.51 -20.53 9.48
CA GLU A 484 1.06 -20.30 9.39
C GLU A 484 0.30 -21.23 10.36
N HIS A 485 0.74 -22.48 10.53
CA HIS A 485 0.15 -23.43 11.48
C HIS A 485 0.37 -23.02 12.94
N HIS A 486 1.53 -22.44 13.29
CA HIS A 486 1.87 -22.01 14.65
C HIS A 486 1.75 -20.49 14.86
N LYS A 487 0.92 -19.82 14.05
CA LYS A 487 0.74 -18.36 14.07
C LYS A 487 0.29 -17.83 15.43
N THR A 488 -0.58 -18.53 16.14
CA THR A 488 -1.02 -18.17 17.49
C THR A 488 0.11 -18.12 18.52
N ASP A 489 1.16 -18.90 18.31
CA ASP A 489 2.24 -19.10 19.29
C ASP A 489 3.45 -18.21 18.96
N LEU A 490 3.64 -17.88 17.68
CA LEU A 490 4.77 -17.10 17.17
C LEU A 490 4.52 -15.59 17.18
N PHE A 491 3.27 -15.16 16.96
CA PHE A 491 2.86 -13.76 16.99
C PHE A 491 2.18 -13.45 18.33
N ALA A 492 2.30 -12.21 18.81
CA ALA A 492 1.59 -11.80 20.01
C ALA A 492 0.09 -11.66 19.70
N ASP A 493 -0.77 -12.22 20.54
CA ASP A 493 -2.21 -12.03 20.45
C ASP A 493 -2.58 -10.69 21.11
N GLU A 494 -2.75 -9.65 20.28
CA GLU A 494 -3.22 -8.32 20.68
C GLU A 494 -4.56 -8.36 21.45
N SER A 495 -5.34 -9.44 21.31
CA SER A 495 -6.63 -9.60 22.01
C SER A 495 -6.52 -10.19 23.42
N ASN A 496 -5.32 -10.59 23.87
CA ASN A 496 -5.11 -11.19 25.20
C ASN A 496 -4.61 -10.17 26.25
N PRO A 497 -5.47 -9.69 27.17
CA PRO A 497 -5.09 -8.61 28.10
C PRO A 497 -4.01 -9.01 29.09
N ALA A 498 -3.88 -10.30 29.41
CA ALA A 498 -2.87 -10.80 30.35
C ALA A 498 -1.46 -10.81 29.75
N ALA A 499 -1.35 -11.03 28.43
CA ALA A 499 -0.08 -10.93 27.71
C ALA A 499 0.37 -9.46 27.57
N ALA A 500 -0.57 -8.55 27.27
CA ALA A 500 -0.31 -7.12 27.20
C ALA A 500 0.12 -6.53 28.56
N ASP A 501 -0.56 -6.88 29.66
CA ASP A 501 -0.18 -6.47 31.02
C ASP A 501 1.21 -6.97 31.43
N LEU A 502 1.57 -8.21 31.06
CA LEU A 502 2.92 -8.74 31.31
C LEU A 502 3.99 -8.01 30.50
N ALA A 503 3.73 -7.74 29.22
CA ALA A 503 4.64 -6.98 28.35
C ALA A 503 4.82 -5.54 28.86
N TYR A 504 3.74 -4.86 29.24
CA TYR A 504 3.78 -3.51 29.82
C TYR A 504 4.59 -3.48 31.14
N LYS A 505 4.46 -4.51 31.99
CA LYS A 505 5.26 -4.65 33.21
C LYS A 505 6.76 -4.85 32.90
N ALA A 506 7.11 -5.65 31.91
CA ALA A 506 8.50 -5.84 31.47
C ALA A 506 9.09 -4.55 30.84
N ALA A 507 8.30 -3.84 30.04
CA ALA A 507 8.67 -2.55 29.48
C ALA A 507 8.87 -1.50 30.58
N LYS A 508 7.99 -1.42 31.57
CA LYS A 508 8.12 -0.52 32.72
C LYS A 508 9.36 -0.80 33.57
N GLN A 509 9.70 -2.08 33.80
CA GLN A 509 10.97 -2.44 34.46
C GLN A 509 12.17 -1.97 33.62
N SER A 510 12.14 -2.23 32.30
CA SER A 510 13.19 -1.79 31.37
C SER A 510 13.33 -0.26 31.32
N ALA A 511 12.22 0.48 31.39
CA ALA A 511 12.19 1.94 31.44
C ALA A 511 12.85 2.49 32.71
N ALA A 512 12.67 1.83 33.86
CA ALA A 512 13.38 2.19 35.10
C ALA A 512 14.90 1.96 34.96
N LEU A 513 15.34 0.86 34.34
CA LEU A 513 16.76 0.61 34.06
C LEU A 513 17.34 1.67 33.10
N VAL A 514 16.58 2.08 32.08
CA VAL A 514 16.94 3.19 31.17
C VAL A 514 17.09 4.50 31.95
N ALA A 515 16.12 4.86 32.79
CA ALA A 515 16.16 6.09 33.59
C ALA A 515 17.40 6.15 34.50
N ALA A 516 17.77 5.04 35.14
CA ALA A 516 18.99 4.94 35.94
C ALA A 516 20.27 5.15 35.09
N CYS A 517 20.36 4.46 33.95
CA CYS A 517 21.56 4.45 33.12
C CYS A 517 21.74 5.76 32.34
N VAL A 518 20.65 6.39 31.87
CA VAL A 518 20.69 7.72 31.24
C VAL A 518 21.19 8.77 32.24
N SER A 519 20.67 8.76 33.48
CA SER A 519 21.15 9.62 34.57
C SER A 519 22.65 9.41 34.85
N ALA A 520 23.12 8.15 34.82
CA ALA A 520 24.52 7.80 34.99
C ALA A 520 25.42 8.24 33.80
N ILE A 521 24.91 8.22 32.57
CA ILE A 521 25.61 8.74 31.38
C ILE A 521 25.75 10.27 31.48
N GLU A 522 24.67 10.98 31.82
CA GLU A 522 24.64 12.43 31.97
C GLU A 522 25.64 12.88 33.06
N HIS A 523 25.64 12.22 34.21
CA HIS A 523 26.63 12.43 35.28
C HIS A 523 28.09 12.18 34.81
N SER A 524 28.32 11.14 34.00
CA SER A 524 29.67 10.80 33.53
C SER A 524 30.21 11.82 32.52
N ALA A 525 29.38 12.21 31.54
CA ALA A 525 29.75 13.18 30.51
C ALA A 525 30.10 14.55 31.10
N TRP A 526 29.41 14.95 32.17
CA TRP A 526 29.71 16.18 32.90
C TRP A 526 31.06 16.13 33.65
N ASN A 527 31.37 15.00 34.30
CA ASN A 527 32.67 14.81 34.96
C ASN A 527 33.85 14.85 33.97
N GLU A 528 33.66 14.30 32.77
CA GLU A 528 34.66 14.34 31.69
C GLU A 528 34.84 15.76 31.10
N SER A 529 33.74 16.52 31.00
CA SER A 529 33.73 17.90 30.47
C SER A 529 34.43 18.91 31.39
N ASN A 530 34.37 18.69 32.72
CA ASN A 530 35.08 19.53 33.70
C ASN A 530 36.55 19.09 33.86
N HIS A 531 37.40 19.47 32.89
CA HIS A 531 38.86 19.32 32.97
C HIS A 531 39.49 20.12 34.14
N GLY A 532 39.38 19.61 35.37
CA GLY A 532 40.10 20.10 36.56
C GLY A 532 39.61 21.43 37.15
N LYS A 533 38.46 21.97 36.71
CA LYS A 533 37.82 23.14 37.35
C LYS A 533 36.89 22.68 38.47
N LEU A 534 36.88 23.44 39.58
CA LEU A 534 35.91 23.24 40.66
C LEU A 534 34.48 23.38 40.09
N PRO A 535 33.62 22.36 40.21
CA PRO A 535 32.28 22.43 39.66
C PRO A 535 31.40 23.43 40.41
N SER A 536 30.55 24.13 39.67
CA SER A 536 29.52 25.00 40.26
C SER A 536 28.58 24.19 41.15
N ILE A 537 28.29 24.68 42.36
CA ILE A 537 27.37 24.04 43.30
C ILE A 537 25.96 23.83 42.70
N TRP A 538 25.55 24.69 41.77
CA TRP A 538 24.27 24.59 41.08
C TRP A 538 24.20 23.42 40.08
N HIS A 539 25.37 22.88 39.70
CA HIS A 539 25.55 21.76 38.78
C HIS A 539 26.29 20.60 39.44
N SER A 540 26.32 20.51 40.78
CA SER A 540 26.86 19.32 41.47
C SER A 540 26.05 18.08 41.08
N HIS A 541 26.63 16.89 41.21
CA HIS A 541 25.89 15.64 41.17
C HIS A 541 25.95 14.96 42.54
N PRO A 542 24.81 14.67 43.20
CA PRO A 542 23.45 15.08 42.79
C PRO A 542 23.26 16.62 42.77
N PRO A 543 22.31 17.14 41.95
CA PRO A 543 22.00 18.57 41.90
C PRO A 543 21.70 19.14 43.28
N PHE A 544 22.45 20.15 43.72
CA PHE A 544 22.25 20.72 45.06
C PHE A 544 20.83 21.25 45.23
N ARG A 545 20.17 20.83 46.30
CA ARG A 545 18.83 21.28 46.71
C ARG A 545 18.83 21.53 48.22
N VAL A 546 18.31 22.68 48.63
CA VAL A 546 18.23 23.04 50.05
C VAL A 546 16.99 22.37 50.66
N HIS A 547 17.19 21.60 51.73
CA HIS A 547 16.16 20.84 52.46
C HIS A 547 15.34 19.83 51.63
N HIS A 548 15.78 19.48 50.42
CA HIS A 548 15.09 18.54 49.54
C HIS A 548 16.08 17.56 48.90
N GLU A 549 15.60 16.37 48.57
CA GLU A 549 16.34 15.43 47.73
C GLU A 549 16.42 15.96 46.28
N ALA A 550 17.49 15.61 45.56
CA ALA A 550 17.56 15.90 44.14
C ALA A 550 16.65 14.93 43.37
N LYS A 551 15.65 15.48 42.66
CA LYS A 551 14.68 14.72 41.85
C LYS A 551 14.67 15.21 40.41
N GLN A 552 14.54 14.29 39.48
CA GLN A 552 14.41 14.52 38.05
C GLN A 552 13.26 13.66 37.52
N THR A 553 12.41 14.22 36.66
CA THR A 553 11.41 13.42 35.93
C THR A 553 11.97 13.08 34.56
N ILE A 554 11.89 11.80 34.18
CA ILE A 554 12.23 11.32 32.85
C ILE A 554 10.94 10.78 32.22
N GLU A 555 10.53 11.38 31.11
CA GLU A 555 9.39 10.94 30.30
C GLU A 555 9.90 10.05 29.16
N LEU A 556 9.49 8.79 29.16
CA LEU A 556 9.80 7.81 28.14
C LEU A 556 8.53 7.36 27.44
N GLU A 557 8.44 7.63 26.15
CA GLU A 557 7.41 7.10 25.28
C GLU A 557 7.80 5.66 24.88
N TRP A 558 7.05 4.67 25.37
CA TRP A 558 7.19 3.28 24.94
C TRP A 558 6.40 3.06 23.65
N ASP A 559 7.11 2.77 22.57
CA ASP A 559 6.56 2.41 21.27
C ASP A 559 6.49 0.89 21.20
N ASN A 560 5.33 0.32 21.55
CA ASN A 560 5.11 -1.11 21.44
C ASN A 560 4.92 -1.47 19.97
N GLU A 561 5.95 -2.02 19.31
CA GLU A 561 5.89 -2.38 17.88
C GLU A 561 4.74 -3.36 17.55
N CYS A 562 4.18 -4.04 18.56
CA CYS A 562 3.04 -4.95 18.44
C CYS A 562 1.65 -4.29 18.57
N GLU A 563 1.53 -3.01 18.97
CA GLU A 563 0.22 -2.36 19.12
C GLU A 563 0.07 -1.21 18.12
N GLY A 564 -0.91 -1.33 17.22
CA GLY A 564 -1.31 -0.22 16.32
C GLY A 564 -1.98 0.96 17.04
N THR A 565 -2.07 0.93 18.36
CA THR A 565 -2.89 1.80 19.21
C THR A 565 -2.08 2.43 20.34
N GLY A 566 -1.53 3.63 20.08
CA GLY A 566 -1.11 4.56 21.13
C GLY A 566 0.26 4.27 21.75
N SER A 567 1.17 5.24 21.63
CA SER A 567 2.43 5.25 22.35
C SER A 567 2.20 5.47 23.85
N ASN A 568 2.69 4.56 24.71
CA ASN A 568 2.46 4.63 26.15
C ASN A 568 3.50 5.54 26.83
N LEU A 569 3.05 6.64 27.45
CA LEU A 569 3.95 7.58 28.13
C LEU A 569 4.24 7.14 29.57
N LEU A 570 5.48 6.74 29.83
CA LEU A 570 5.99 6.37 31.15
C LEU A 570 6.71 7.58 31.78
N SER A 571 6.10 8.16 32.82
CA SER A 571 6.70 9.26 33.59
C SER A 571 7.36 8.73 34.86
N LEU A 572 8.69 8.73 34.88
CA LEU A 572 9.52 8.17 35.95
C LEU A 572 10.21 9.28 36.74
N GLY A 573 9.94 9.34 38.05
CA GLY A 573 10.70 10.13 39.00
C GLY A 573 11.97 9.41 39.43
N VAL A 574 13.12 10.03 39.20
CA VAL A 574 14.45 9.57 39.62
C VAL A 574 14.90 10.44 40.79
N VAL A 575 15.09 9.84 41.95
CA VAL A 575 15.65 10.47 43.14
C VAL A 575 17.10 9.99 43.31
N TYR A 576 18.03 10.92 43.40
CA TYR A 576 19.46 10.60 43.53
C TYR A 576 19.83 10.38 44.99
N GLN A 577 20.43 9.22 45.32
CA GLN A 577 20.90 8.92 46.67
C GLN A 577 22.37 9.30 46.90
N SER A 578 22.74 9.47 48.17
CA SER A 578 24.11 9.82 48.58
C SER A 578 25.15 8.70 48.44
N ASP A 579 24.71 7.45 48.26
CA ASP A 579 25.61 6.29 48.01
C ASP A 579 25.94 6.11 46.51
N GLY A 580 25.33 6.91 45.63
CA GLY A 580 25.45 6.78 44.18
C GLY A 580 24.39 5.86 43.53
N SER A 581 23.41 5.36 44.28
CA SER A 581 22.23 4.70 43.72
C SER A 581 21.15 5.70 43.29
N TYR A 582 20.20 5.20 42.49
CA TYR A 582 19.03 5.90 41.98
C TYR A 582 17.77 5.22 42.54
N LEU A 583 16.88 5.99 43.15
CA LEU A 583 15.59 5.51 43.60
C LEU A 583 14.51 5.96 42.60
N ILE A 584 13.85 5.00 41.96
CA ILE A 584 12.99 5.25 40.80
C ILE A 584 11.55 4.92 41.13
N HIS A 585 10.64 5.87 40.91
CA HIS A 585 9.22 5.74 41.20
C HIS A 585 8.36 6.28 40.05
N GLU A 586 7.14 5.80 39.91
CA GLU A 586 6.15 6.24 38.91
C GLU A 586 5.02 7.02 39.63
N GLY A 587 4.92 8.33 39.42
CA GLY A 587 3.98 9.17 40.18
C GLY A 587 4.26 9.21 41.69
N SER A 588 3.25 9.58 42.49
CA SER A 588 3.38 9.83 43.94
C SER A 588 3.28 8.59 44.84
N ASP A 589 2.59 7.53 44.40
CA ASP A 589 2.10 6.44 45.28
C ASP A 589 2.56 5.02 44.87
N SER A 590 3.53 4.89 43.96
CA SER A 590 4.04 3.59 43.50
C SER A 590 5.28 3.11 44.28
N PRO A 591 5.53 1.78 44.35
CA PRO A 591 6.72 1.25 45.01
C PRO A 591 8.00 1.67 44.27
N SER A 592 8.92 2.26 45.03
CA SER A 592 10.20 2.74 44.51
C SER A 592 11.23 1.62 44.33
N LEU A 593 11.84 1.55 43.15
CA LEU A 593 12.93 0.63 42.82
C LEU A 593 14.29 1.29 43.08
N GLU A 594 15.10 0.71 43.96
CA GLU A 594 16.51 1.09 44.14
C GLU A 594 17.37 0.43 43.06
N VAL A 595 18.17 1.24 42.35
CA VAL A 595 19.01 0.82 41.22
C VAL A 595 20.40 1.42 41.37
N ARG A 596 21.44 0.59 41.40
CA ARG A 596 22.84 1.02 41.31
C ARG A 596 23.39 0.72 39.92
N VAL A 597 24.00 1.70 39.27
CA VAL A 597 24.56 1.57 37.92
C VAL A 597 26.08 1.71 37.97
N THR A 598 26.79 0.75 37.37
CA THR A 598 28.24 0.80 37.16
C THR A 598 28.54 0.63 35.67
N ARG A 599 29.50 1.38 35.11
CA ARG A 599 29.92 1.19 33.71
C ARG A 599 30.78 -0.06 33.59
N ALA A 600 30.40 -0.98 32.69
CA ALA A 600 31.05 -2.28 32.53
C ALA A 600 32.14 -2.29 31.43
N GLY A 601 32.16 -1.28 30.57
CA GLY A 601 33.12 -1.10 29.48
C GLY A 601 32.47 -0.37 28.29
N GLY A 602 33.24 0.39 27.52
CA GLY A 602 32.70 1.22 26.44
C GLY A 602 31.71 2.30 26.93
N ASN A 603 31.08 3.00 25.99
CA ASN A 603 30.09 4.05 26.30
C ASN A 603 28.68 3.49 26.53
N CYS A 604 28.43 2.24 26.17
CA CYS A 604 27.09 1.65 26.02
C CYS A 604 26.80 0.48 26.96
N ASP A 605 27.79 -0.12 27.63
CA ASP A 605 27.59 -1.29 28.50
C ASP A 605 27.68 -0.94 29.99
N PHE A 606 26.66 -1.38 30.72
CA PHE A 606 26.45 -1.13 32.14
C PHE A 606 26.24 -2.45 32.87
N ARG A 607 26.66 -2.49 34.12
CA ARG A 607 26.28 -3.50 35.09
C ARG A 607 25.39 -2.84 36.13
N VAL A 608 24.17 -3.34 36.23
CA VAL A 608 23.09 -2.74 37.02
C VAL A 608 22.69 -3.70 38.14
N GLU A 609 22.65 -3.19 39.37
CA GLU A 609 22.12 -3.89 40.54
C GLU A 609 20.74 -3.31 40.84
N ALA A 610 19.68 -4.12 40.70
CA ALA A 610 18.29 -3.72 40.95
C ALA A 610 17.54 -4.85 41.66
N ALA A 611 16.73 -4.52 42.67
CA ALA A 611 15.99 -5.50 43.48
C ALA A 611 16.85 -6.67 44.03
N GLY A 612 18.14 -6.42 44.32
CA GLY A 612 19.09 -7.43 44.80
C GLY A 612 19.71 -8.34 43.72
N LEU A 613 19.38 -8.14 42.44
CA LEU A 613 19.95 -8.87 41.30
C LEU A 613 20.94 -7.99 40.53
N SER A 614 22.09 -8.57 40.17
CA SER A 614 23.10 -7.93 39.31
C SER A 614 22.96 -8.44 37.87
N MET A 615 22.73 -7.56 36.91
CA MET A 615 22.58 -7.88 35.49
C MET A 615 23.47 -7.00 34.59
N ASN A 616 23.78 -7.49 33.39
CA ASN A 616 24.42 -6.69 32.35
C ASN A 616 23.34 -6.05 31.48
N VAL A 617 23.52 -4.77 31.16
CA VAL A 617 22.59 -3.94 30.40
C VAL A 617 23.36 -3.19 29.33
N THR A 618 22.92 -3.29 28.07
CA THR A 618 23.46 -2.46 26.99
C THR A 618 22.42 -1.41 26.61
N ILE A 619 22.87 -0.16 26.43
CA ILE A 619 22.03 0.93 25.92
C ILE A 619 22.66 1.56 24.69
N ALA A 620 21.87 1.65 23.62
CA ALA A 620 22.19 2.47 22.45
C ALA A 620 21.18 3.61 22.35
N ALA A 621 21.65 4.83 22.15
CA ALA A 621 20.80 6.00 21.97
C ALA A 621 21.23 6.83 20.75
N TYR A 622 20.26 7.29 19.96
CA TYR A 622 20.48 8.13 18.79
C TYR A 622 19.35 9.16 18.62
N LEU A 623 19.65 10.27 17.96
CA LEU A 623 18.68 11.32 17.66
C LEU A 623 18.05 11.09 16.29
N LYS A 624 16.72 11.14 16.22
CA LYS A 624 15.92 11.05 14.99
C LYS A 624 14.62 11.82 15.19
N ASP A 625 14.20 12.61 14.19
CA ASP A 625 12.90 13.31 14.14
C ASP A 625 12.56 14.18 15.38
N GLY A 626 13.59 14.72 16.08
CA GLY A 626 13.42 15.52 17.31
C GLY A 626 13.32 14.70 18.60
N TYR A 627 13.38 13.37 18.50
CA TYR A 627 13.37 12.43 19.62
C TYR A 627 14.73 11.75 19.78
N LYS A 628 15.09 11.46 21.03
CA LYS A 628 16.17 10.55 21.39
C LYS A 628 15.58 9.15 21.48
N HIS A 629 15.84 8.33 20.48
CA HIS A 629 15.50 6.91 20.49
C HIS A 629 16.50 6.17 21.38
N ILE A 630 16.02 5.35 22.29
CA ILE A 630 16.81 4.62 23.29
C ILE A 630 16.43 3.14 23.22
N HIS A 631 17.38 2.29 22.86
CA HIS A 631 17.24 0.85 22.88
C HIS A 631 17.98 0.31 24.11
N ILE A 632 17.34 -0.61 24.84
CA ILE A 632 17.92 -1.32 25.97
C ILE A 632 17.85 -2.83 25.73
N TRP A 633 18.97 -3.52 25.98
CA TRP A 633 19.06 -4.98 26.01
C TRP A 633 19.50 -5.45 27.39
N HIS A 634 18.77 -6.40 27.97
CA HIS A 634 19.13 -7.06 29.23
C HIS A 634 18.53 -8.47 29.26
N GLY A 635 19.33 -9.48 29.61
CA GLY A 635 18.89 -10.88 29.51
C GLY A 635 18.45 -11.24 28.08
N SER A 636 17.22 -11.76 27.94
CA SER A 636 16.55 -12.01 26.65
C SER A 636 15.74 -10.81 26.12
N GLU A 637 15.62 -9.74 26.90
CA GLU A 637 14.69 -8.65 26.63
C GLU A 637 15.33 -7.54 25.80
N HIS A 638 14.59 -7.05 24.81
CA HIS A 638 14.90 -5.86 24.04
C HIS A 638 13.69 -4.92 24.03
N HIS A 639 13.88 -3.69 24.53
CA HIS A 639 12.85 -2.64 24.51
C HIS A 639 13.37 -1.37 23.83
N GLN A 640 12.46 -0.63 23.19
CA GLN A 640 12.72 0.66 22.55
C GLN A 640 11.84 1.74 23.18
N PHE A 641 12.45 2.87 23.54
CA PHE A 641 11.78 4.06 24.05
C PHE A 641 12.14 5.29 23.20
N LYS A 642 11.28 6.29 23.18
CA LYS A 642 11.59 7.63 22.67
C LYS A 642 11.54 8.63 23.82
N GLN A 643 12.50 9.55 23.87
CA GLN A 643 12.51 10.67 24.80
C GLN A 643 12.48 11.96 23.97
N LYS A 644 11.49 12.83 24.23
CA LYS A 644 11.41 14.14 23.54
C LYS A 644 12.54 15.03 24.01
N VAL A 645 13.32 15.62 23.08
CA VAL A 645 14.42 16.51 23.43
C VAL A 645 13.91 17.96 23.43
N GLY A 646 14.03 18.64 24.56
CA GLY A 646 13.79 20.09 24.64
C GLY A 646 14.89 20.85 23.90
N ILE A 647 14.52 21.70 22.95
CA ILE A 647 15.48 22.57 22.26
C ILE A 647 15.83 23.74 23.20
N GLU A 648 16.94 23.62 23.92
CA GLU A 648 17.56 24.79 24.56
C GLU A 648 18.32 25.59 23.50
N PHE A 649 17.93 26.86 23.33
CA PHE A 649 18.68 27.81 22.52
C PHE A 649 20.06 28.06 23.13
N SER A 650 21.11 27.70 22.41
CA SER A 650 22.44 28.30 22.55
C SER A 650 22.77 29.01 21.23
N GLY A 651 23.17 30.27 21.33
CA GLY A 651 23.38 31.14 20.17
C GLY A 651 24.72 30.95 19.47
N ASP A 652 24.77 31.45 18.24
CA ASP A 652 25.95 31.87 17.49
C ASP A 652 27.02 30.80 17.19
N GLU A 653 26.96 30.23 15.97
CA GLU A 653 27.88 30.63 14.89
C GLU A 653 27.46 30.07 13.51
N GLU A 654 27.98 30.67 12.43
CA GLU A 654 27.44 30.57 11.07
C GLU A 654 27.89 29.32 10.28
N GLY A 655 27.06 28.84 9.34
CA GLY A 655 27.58 28.27 8.09
C GLY A 655 27.26 26.81 7.72
N VAL A 656 25.99 26.40 7.67
CA VAL A 656 25.58 25.23 6.83
C VAL A 656 24.33 25.58 6.02
N GLN A 657 24.34 25.21 4.73
CA GLN A 657 23.29 25.52 3.76
C GLN A 657 21.95 24.85 4.08
N HIS A 658 20.85 25.51 3.69
CA HIS A 658 19.48 25.00 3.76
C HIS A 658 19.34 23.51 3.40
N ARG A 659 18.92 22.70 4.38
CA ARG A 659 18.15 21.48 4.13
C ARG A 659 16.72 21.71 4.64
N SER A 660 15.76 21.31 3.82
CA SER A 660 14.33 21.48 4.07
C SER A 660 13.89 20.73 5.33
N SER A 661 13.11 21.42 6.17
CA SER A 661 12.40 20.83 7.31
C SER A 661 11.52 19.66 6.87
N SER A 662 11.82 18.45 7.34
CA SER A 662 10.91 17.31 7.28
C SER A 662 9.85 17.47 8.36
N GLU A 663 8.59 17.63 7.95
CA GLU A 663 7.44 17.76 8.82
C GLU A 663 7.24 16.47 9.64
N THR A 664 7.05 16.59 10.96
CA THR A 664 6.47 15.52 11.78
C THR A 664 5.02 15.32 11.33
N SER A 665 4.79 14.30 10.50
CA SER A 665 3.57 14.21 9.71
C SER A 665 2.37 13.64 10.48
N SER A 666 1.65 14.51 11.19
CA SER A 666 0.27 14.24 11.62
C SER A 666 -0.63 14.18 10.38
N HIS A 667 -0.65 13.05 9.68
CA HIS A 667 -1.43 12.87 8.47
C HIS A 667 -2.94 12.95 8.75
N PRO A 668 -3.75 13.54 7.84
CA PRO A 668 -5.20 13.62 8.02
C PRO A 668 -5.85 12.24 8.19
N PRO A 669 -6.93 12.09 9.00
CA PRO A 669 -7.61 10.81 9.19
C PRO A 669 -8.02 10.13 7.88
N GLY A 670 -7.76 8.83 7.78
CA GLY A 670 -7.96 8.02 6.57
C GLY A 670 -6.79 8.07 5.56
N THR A 671 -5.69 8.79 5.84
CA THR A 671 -4.52 8.78 4.95
C THR A 671 -3.81 7.43 5.01
N VAL A 672 -3.67 6.79 3.85
CA VAL A 672 -2.87 5.59 3.67
C VAL A 672 -1.45 6.02 3.31
N VAL A 673 -0.55 5.83 4.26
CA VAL A 673 0.88 6.09 4.09
C VAL A 673 1.59 4.91 3.45
N ALA A 674 2.78 5.16 2.92
CA ALA A 674 3.70 4.15 2.43
C ALA A 674 4.10 3.25 3.61
N PRO A 675 3.80 1.94 3.56
CA PRO A 675 4.09 1.03 4.67
C PRO A 675 5.59 0.67 4.77
N MET A 676 6.37 1.09 3.77
CA MET A 676 7.82 0.86 3.60
C MET A 676 8.33 1.86 2.55
N ALA A 677 9.61 2.22 2.58
CA ALA A 677 10.22 2.95 1.48
C ALA A 677 10.28 2.06 0.22
N GLY A 678 9.88 2.56 -0.95
CA GLY A 678 9.73 1.72 -2.14
C GLY A 678 9.55 2.49 -3.45
N LEU A 679 9.60 1.77 -4.57
CA LEU A 679 9.24 2.23 -5.91
C LEU A 679 7.78 1.86 -6.17
N VAL A 680 6.94 2.80 -6.57
CA VAL A 680 5.57 2.48 -7.04
C VAL A 680 5.69 1.86 -8.44
N VAL A 681 5.51 0.54 -8.55
CA VAL A 681 5.58 -0.18 -9.84
C VAL A 681 4.33 0.05 -10.68
N LYS A 682 3.16 -0.02 -10.04
CA LYS A 682 1.87 0.06 -10.73
C LYS A 682 0.84 0.75 -9.86
N VAL A 683 0.08 1.66 -10.45
CA VAL A 683 -1.16 2.18 -9.87
C VAL A 683 -2.30 1.41 -10.50
N LEU A 684 -3.15 0.77 -9.69
CA LEU A 684 -4.24 -0.11 -10.15
C LEU A 684 -5.59 0.60 -10.19
N VAL A 685 -5.71 1.70 -9.45
CA VAL A 685 -6.95 2.43 -9.19
C VAL A 685 -6.67 3.92 -9.36
N GLU A 686 -7.52 4.64 -10.09
CA GLU A 686 -7.37 6.08 -10.30
C GLU A 686 -7.78 6.89 -9.06
N ASN A 687 -7.32 8.14 -8.96
CA ASN A 687 -7.75 9.03 -7.88
C ASN A 687 -9.26 9.31 -8.00
N GLU A 688 -9.96 9.41 -6.88
CA GLU A 688 -11.43 9.51 -6.74
C GLU A 688 -12.23 8.23 -7.04
N ALA A 689 -11.58 7.15 -7.50
CA ALA A 689 -12.22 5.85 -7.67
C ALA A 689 -12.59 5.21 -6.31
N LYS A 690 -13.71 4.48 -6.31
CA LYS A 690 -14.19 3.75 -5.14
C LYS A 690 -13.52 2.38 -5.05
N VAL A 691 -13.18 2.02 -3.82
CA VAL A 691 -12.50 0.77 -3.47
C VAL A 691 -13.26 0.09 -2.35
N ASP A 692 -13.40 -1.23 -2.46
CA ASP A 692 -13.85 -2.05 -1.34
C ASP A 692 -12.69 -2.35 -0.39
N GLN A 693 -12.99 -2.65 0.87
CA GLN A 693 -12.00 -3.05 1.86
C GLN A 693 -11.17 -4.24 1.35
N GLY A 694 -9.84 -4.12 1.44
CA GLY A 694 -8.90 -5.11 0.93
C GLY A 694 -8.66 -5.06 -0.59
N GLN A 695 -9.34 -4.18 -1.35
CA GLN A 695 -9.10 -4.03 -2.78
C GLN A 695 -7.69 -3.47 -3.04
N PRO A 696 -6.91 -4.06 -3.97
CA PRO A 696 -5.63 -3.52 -4.43
C PRO A 696 -5.75 -2.11 -5.03
N VAL A 697 -4.99 -1.14 -4.50
CA VAL A 697 -4.98 0.26 -4.99
C VAL A 697 -3.74 0.54 -5.84
N LEU A 698 -2.58 0.13 -5.33
CA LEU A 698 -1.30 0.24 -6.03
C LEU A 698 -0.34 -0.86 -5.57
N VAL A 699 0.71 -1.09 -6.36
CA VAL A 699 1.78 -2.05 -6.09
C VAL A 699 3.08 -1.28 -5.94
N MET A 700 3.70 -1.41 -4.78
CA MET A 700 5.06 -0.96 -4.51
C MET A 700 6.02 -2.14 -4.65
N GLU A 701 7.25 -1.87 -5.04
CA GLU A 701 8.37 -2.79 -4.96
C GLU A 701 9.48 -2.12 -4.15
N ALA A 702 9.97 -2.83 -3.14
CA ALA A 702 11.28 -2.51 -2.57
C ALA A 702 11.98 -3.82 -2.27
N MET A 703 13.32 -3.81 -2.34
CA MET A 703 14.12 -4.92 -1.81
C MET A 703 13.76 -6.29 -2.46
N LYS A 704 13.38 -6.27 -3.75
CA LYS A 704 12.83 -7.39 -4.55
C LYS A 704 11.46 -7.95 -4.12
N MET A 705 10.78 -7.30 -3.16
CA MET A 705 9.44 -7.67 -2.72
C MET A 705 8.39 -6.71 -3.26
N GLU A 706 7.39 -7.25 -3.96
CA GLU A 706 6.17 -6.52 -4.30
C GLU A 706 5.22 -6.49 -3.09
N HIS A 707 4.83 -5.29 -2.66
CA HIS A 707 3.79 -5.06 -1.67
C HIS A 707 2.58 -4.39 -2.34
N VAL A 708 1.46 -5.10 -2.35
CA VAL A 708 0.18 -4.56 -2.82
C VAL A 708 -0.43 -3.72 -1.71
N VAL A 709 -0.38 -2.39 -1.84
CA VAL A 709 -1.08 -1.49 -0.93
C VAL A 709 -2.56 -1.58 -1.23
N LYS A 710 -3.28 -2.19 -0.29
CA LYS A 710 -4.73 -2.40 -0.32
C LYS A 710 -5.45 -1.24 0.36
N ALA A 711 -6.74 -1.12 0.07
CA ALA A 711 -7.63 -0.25 0.81
C ALA A 711 -7.86 -0.78 2.25
N PRO A 712 -7.41 -0.12 3.34
CA PRO A 712 -7.71 -0.56 4.71
C PRO A 712 -9.20 -0.64 5.04
N SER A 713 -10.03 0.14 4.35
CA SER A 713 -11.48 0.20 4.51
C SER A 713 -12.17 0.53 3.17
N SER A 714 -13.44 0.19 3.03
CA SER A 714 -14.22 0.56 1.84
C SER A 714 -14.41 2.08 1.80
N GLY A 715 -14.26 2.72 0.65
CA GLY A 715 -14.39 4.17 0.52
C GLY A 715 -13.99 4.71 -0.85
N SER A 716 -13.83 6.02 -0.98
CA SER A 716 -13.19 6.63 -2.16
C SER A 716 -11.74 6.98 -1.89
N ILE A 717 -10.87 6.62 -2.86
CA ILE A 717 -9.47 7.05 -2.91
C ILE A 717 -9.43 8.55 -3.19
N HIS A 718 -8.71 9.33 -2.40
CA HIS A 718 -8.39 10.73 -2.62
C HIS A 718 -6.88 10.93 -2.45
N ASP A 719 -6.36 12.11 -2.81
CA ASP A 719 -4.96 12.48 -2.64
C ASP A 719 -3.93 11.47 -3.20
N LEU A 720 -4.31 10.59 -4.15
CA LEU A 720 -3.41 9.66 -4.83
C LEU A 720 -2.46 10.45 -5.75
N LYS A 721 -1.36 10.94 -5.16
CA LYS A 721 -0.37 11.81 -5.80
C LYS A 721 0.82 11.03 -6.38
N VAL A 722 0.90 9.73 -6.11
CA VAL A 722 2.00 8.86 -6.53
C VAL A 722 1.77 8.28 -7.94
N LYS A 723 2.83 8.22 -8.74
CA LYS A 723 2.81 7.67 -10.11
C LYS A 723 3.63 6.39 -10.22
N ALA A 724 3.31 5.55 -11.21
CA ALA A 724 4.19 4.43 -11.58
C ALA A 724 5.59 4.95 -11.96
N GLY A 725 6.64 4.30 -11.44
CA GLY A 725 8.04 4.72 -11.53
C GLY A 725 8.50 5.72 -10.45
N GLN A 726 7.61 6.17 -9.54
CA GLN A 726 7.98 7.11 -8.48
C GLN A 726 8.54 6.40 -7.24
N GLN A 727 9.64 6.91 -6.69
CA GLN A 727 10.14 6.50 -5.37
C GLN A 727 9.41 7.26 -4.26
N VAL A 728 9.10 6.55 -3.17
CA VAL A 728 8.46 7.08 -1.95
C VAL A 728 9.24 6.62 -0.71
N SER A 729 9.29 7.47 0.31
CA SER A 729 9.87 7.09 1.61
C SER A 729 8.88 6.28 2.44
N ASP A 730 9.37 5.60 3.48
CA ASP A 730 8.53 5.16 4.58
C ASP A 730 7.72 6.36 5.15
N GLY A 731 6.48 6.11 5.56
CA GLY A 731 5.55 7.13 6.05
C GLY A 731 5.02 8.12 5.01
N SER A 732 5.51 8.15 3.76
CA SER A 732 5.00 9.08 2.72
C SER A 732 3.50 8.86 2.46
N ALA A 733 2.67 9.89 2.50
CA ALA A 733 1.25 9.78 2.13
C ALA A 733 1.10 9.32 0.66
N LEU A 734 0.54 8.13 0.45
CA LEU A 734 0.31 7.57 -0.89
C LEU A 734 -1.02 8.08 -1.46
N PHE A 735 -2.07 7.92 -0.66
CA PHE A 735 -3.45 8.29 -0.94
C PHE A 735 -4.23 8.37 0.38
N ARG A 736 -5.53 8.69 0.32
CA ARG A 736 -6.43 8.82 1.46
C ARG A 736 -7.74 8.11 1.16
N ILE A 737 -8.24 7.30 2.07
CA ILE A 737 -9.57 6.70 1.97
C ILE A 737 -10.56 7.56 2.74
N LYS A 738 -11.69 7.84 2.10
CA LYS A 738 -12.85 8.44 2.74
C LYS A 738 -13.93 7.39 2.94
N GLU A 739 -14.06 6.92 4.17
CA GLU A 739 -15.02 5.89 4.57
C GLU A 739 -16.49 6.38 4.49
N PRO A 740 -17.44 5.48 4.21
CA PRO A 740 -18.87 5.72 4.41
C PRO A 740 -19.23 5.44 5.87
N HIS A 741 -19.33 6.49 6.70
CA HIS A 741 -19.76 6.36 8.09
C HIS A 741 -21.07 5.57 8.25
N ILE A 742 -21.05 4.61 9.17
CA ILE A 742 -22.22 4.08 9.88
C ILE A 742 -22.04 4.53 11.34
N GLU A 743 -23.12 4.96 11.99
CA GLU A 743 -23.12 5.43 13.38
C GLU A 743 -22.91 4.23 14.34
N GLU A 744 -22.22 4.36 15.48
CA GLU A 744 -22.78 4.93 16.71
C GLU A 744 -21.70 5.62 17.60
N GLY A 745 -22.11 6.62 18.39
CA GLY A 745 -21.67 6.63 19.80
C GLY A 745 -20.47 7.48 20.25
N HIS A 746 -20.21 8.69 19.72
CA HIS A 746 -20.11 9.92 20.56
C HIS A 746 -19.77 11.20 19.77
N ASN A 747 -20.33 12.32 20.21
CA ASN A 747 -20.22 13.64 19.58
C ASN A 747 -18.85 14.31 19.81
N GLN A 748 -18.30 14.94 18.77
CA GLN A 748 -18.42 16.40 18.61
C GLN A 748 -18.04 16.87 17.19
N ASN A 749 -18.73 17.92 16.72
CA ASN A 749 -18.55 18.62 15.44
C ASN A 749 -18.92 17.85 14.14
N LYS A 750 -20.19 17.40 14.04
CA LYS A 750 -20.87 17.25 12.73
C LYS A 750 -20.94 18.63 12.05
N LEU A 751 -20.23 18.81 10.93
CA LEU A 751 -20.61 19.82 9.93
C LEU A 751 -22.00 19.43 9.40
N LEU A 752 -22.96 20.38 9.43
CA LEU A 752 -24.33 20.09 9.03
C LEU A 752 -24.40 19.78 7.51
N ASP A 753 -24.85 18.57 7.16
CA ASP A 753 -25.17 18.21 5.77
C ASP A 753 -26.61 18.68 5.49
N VAL A 754 -26.74 19.74 4.69
CA VAL A 754 -27.97 20.51 4.51
C VAL A 754 -28.67 20.11 3.21
N ALA A 755 -29.97 19.80 3.26
CA ALA A 755 -30.76 19.42 2.09
C ALA A 755 -31.61 20.60 1.57
N PRO A 756 -31.52 20.97 0.27
CA PRO A 756 -32.28 22.08 -0.30
C PRO A 756 -33.79 21.79 -0.36
N ALA A 757 -34.60 22.83 -0.35
CA ALA A 757 -36.04 22.72 -0.65
C ALA A 757 -36.25 22.48 -2.15
N LEU A 758 -37.12 21.52 -2.50
CA LEU A 758 -37.45 21.17 -3.89
C LEU A 758 -38.91 21.47 -4.18
N ILE A 759 -39.22 21.82 -5.43
CA ILE A 759 -40.59 22.05 -5.89
C ILE A 759 -40.85 21.38 -7.24
N SER A 760 -42.06 20.84 -7.41
CA SER A 760 -42.53 20.26 -8.65
C SER A 760 -44.02 20.60 -8.79
N VAL A 761 -44.44 21.06 -9.97
CA VAL A 761 -45.82 21.50 -10.24
C VAL A 761 -46.44 20.64 -11.34
N HIS A 762 -47.72 20.30 -11.19
CA HIS A 762 -48.44 19.52 -12.19
C HIS A 762 -48.55 20.32 -13.51
N PRO A 763 -48.26 19.74 -14.69
CA PRO A 763 -48.20 20.47 -15.96
C PRO A 763 -49.43 21.36 -16.25
N SER A 764 -50.64 20.82 -16.08
CA SER A 764 -51.91 21.57 -16.20
C SER A 764 -52.39 22.27 -14.91
N HIS A 765 -51.47 22.70 -14.04
CA HIS A 765 -51.74 23.53 -12.84
C HIS A 765 -52.75 22.93 -11.83
N LYS A 766 -52.87 21.59 -11.75
CA LYS A 766 -53.84 20.94 -10.85
C LYS A 766 -53.36 20.84 -9.40
N SER A 767 -52.06 20.63 -9.20
CA SER A 767 -51.45 20.41 -7.89
C SER A 767 -49.99 20.85 -7.86
N VAL A 768 -49.48 21.08 -6.67
CA VAL A 768 -48.08 21.44 -6.40
C VAL A 768 -47.55 20.56 -5.28
N ALA A 769 -46.30 20.09 -5.44
CA ALA A 769 -45.57 19.27 -4.49
C ALA A 769 -44.28 19.98 -4.08
N VAL A 770 -44.00 19.98 -2.77
CA VAL A 770 -42.82 20.61 -2.17
C VAL A 770 -42.20 19.66 -1.16
N THR A 771 -40.87 19.59 -1.12
CA THR A 771 -40.14 18.87 -0.07
C THR A 771 -39.17 19.75 0.67
N VAL A 772 -39.08 19.55 1.99
CA VAL A 772 -38.09 20.20 2.85
C VAL A 772 -37.49 19.14 3.77
N GLY A 773 -36.28 18.70 3.46
CA GLY A 773 -35.69 17.53 4.09
C GLY A 773 -36.47 16.25 3.75
N SER A 774 -36.95 15.53 4.76
CA SER A 774 -37.76 14.30 4.62
C SER A 774 -39.27 14.55 4.44
N ASP A 775 -39.76 15.76 4.76
CA ASP A 775 -41.18 16.10 4.71
C ASP A 775 -41.61 16.43 3.27
N LEU A 776 -42.59 15.66 2.75
CA LEU A 776 -43.16 15.77 1.41
C LEU A 776 -44.62 16.22 1.52
N ARG A 777 -44.91 17.41 1.00
CA ARG A 777 -46.23 18.05 1.09
C ARG A 777 -46.78 18.27 -0.31
N VAL A 778 -48.04 17.87 -0.51
CA VAL A 778 -48.76 18.04 -1.77
C VAL A 778 -50.05 18.82 -1.51
N PHE A 779 -50.38 19.76 -2.40
CA PHE A 779 -51.60 20.56 -2.31
C PHE A 779 -52.31 20.59 -3.66
N ASN A 780 -53.63 20.46 -3.63
CA ASN A 780 -54.50 20.51 -4.79
C ASN A 780 -55.00 21.95 -5.01
N LEU A 781 -54.67 22.52 -6.16
CA LEU A 781 -54.94 23.92 -6.54
C LEU A 781 -56.37 24.12 -7.06
N ILE A 782 -57.05 23.04 -7.47
CA ILE A 782 -58.47 23.06 -7.87
C ILE A 782 -59.36 23.08 -6.61
N ASP A 783 -59.11 22.14 -5.69
CA ASP A 783 -59.95 21.94 -4.49
C ASP A 783 -59.49 22.77 -3.28
N ASN A 784 -58.42 23.57 -3.43
CA ASN A 784 -57.80 24.38 -2.38
C ASN A 784 -57.60 23.64 -1.04
N SER A 785 -57.11 22.40 -1.14
CA SER A 785 -56.99 21.47 -0.03
C SER A 785 -55.64 20.72 -0.03
N PRO A 786 -55.09 20.39 1.15
CA PRO A 786 -53.92 19.54 1.26
C PRO A 786 -54.27 18.11 0.86
N VAL A 787 -53.35 17.46 0.16
CA VAL A 787 -53.48 16.08 -0.28
C VAL A 787 -52.82 15.16 0.75
N THR A 788 -53.52 14.10 1.14
CA THR A 788 -52.93 13.01 1.94
C THR A 788 -52.42 11.91 1.01
N LEU A 789 -51.11 11.71 1.00
CA LEU A 789 -50.50 10.56 0.31
C LEU A 789 -50.81 9.27 1.07
N VAL A 790 -51.18 8.21 0.35
CA VAL A 790 -51.57 6.91 0.95
C VAL A 790 -50.65 5.81 0.43
N ASP A 791 -49.98 5.10 1.35
CA ASP A 791 -49.11 3.97 1.06
C ASP A 791 -49.52 2.78 1.93
N GLU A 792 -49.86 1.65 1.29
CA GLU A 792 -50.35 0.43 1.97
C GLU A 792 -49.22 -0.32 2.71
N SER A 793 -47.95 0.04 2.49
CA SER A 793 -46.79 -0.58 3.16
C SER A 793 -46.54 -0.11 4.60
N ASN A 794 -47.39 0.77 5.15
CA ASN A 794 -47.21 1.49 6.43
C ASN A 794 -45.97 2.41 6.50
N GLU A 795 -45.17 2.55 5.43
CA GLU A 795 -44.03 3.48 5.34
C GLU A 795 -44.38 4.71 4.48
N SER A 796 -45.39 5.49 4.91
CA SER A 796 -46.01 6.54 4.07
C SER A 796 -45.13 7.77 3.78
N PHE A 797 -43.99 7.94 4.47
CA PHE A 797 -43.11 9.10 4.33
C PHE A 797 -41.65 8.66 4.18
N HIS A 798 -40.86 9.50 3.51
CA HIS A 798 -39.41 9.30 3.43
C HIS A 798 -38.79 9.45 4.83
N LYS A 799 -37.84 8.58 5.17
CA LYS A 799 -37.20 8.54 6.51
C LYS A 799 -35.99 9.47 6.62
N ASP A 800 -35.50 9.94 5.48
CA ASP A 800 -34.32 10.80 5.32
C ASP A 800 -34.58 11.79 4.17
N TYR A 801 -33.62 12.65 3.86
CA TYR A 801 -33.75 13.73 2.87
C TYR A 801 -34.25 13.27 1.50
N VAL A 802 -35.33 13.89 1.01
CA VAL A 802 -35.74 13.77 -0.40
C VAL A 802 -34.76 14.55 -1.27
N ARG A 803 -34.25 13.93 -2.33
CA ARG A 803 -33.24 14.48 -3.25
C ARG A 803 -33.81 14.85 -4.61
N ALA A 804 -34.90 14.22 -5.05
CA ALA A 804 -35.60 14.60 -6.26
C ALA A 804 -37.12 14.35 -6.16
N ILE A 805 -37.91 15.26 -6.75
CA ILE A 805 -39.34 15.11 -7.00
C ILE A 805 -39.66 15.54 -8.43
N ARG A 806 -40.51 14.79 -9.14
CA ARG A 806 -40.96 15.13 -10.50
C ARG A 806 -42.39 14.64 -10.77
N TYR A 807 -43.17 15.44 -11.50
CA TYR A 807 -44.37 14.96 -12.22
C TYR A 807 -43.98 14.41 -13.59
N SER A 808 -44.78 13.49 -14.14
CA SER A 808 -44.65 13.09 -15.54
C SER A 808 -45.26 14.13 -16.50
N ALA A 809 -44.86 14.10 -17.77
CA ALA A 809 -45.34 15.03 -18.79
C ALA A 809 -46.86 14.97 -19.00
N SER A 810 -47.47 13.79 -18.83
CA SER A 810 -48.93 13.61 -18.87
C SER A 810 -49.66 14.16 -17.63
N GLY A 811 -48.93 14.37 -16.53
CA GLY A 811 -49.46 14.71 -15.21
C GLY A 811 -50.09 13.52 -14.45
N LYS A 812 -50.09 12.29 -14.99
CA LYS A 812 -50.72 11.13 -14.32
C LYS A 812 -49.89 10.58 -13.16
N LEU A 813 -48.57 10.73 -13.24
CA LEU A 813 -47.63 10.17 -12.27
C LEU A 813 -46.84 11.27 -11.56
N PHE A 814 -46.47 10.97 -10.31
CA PHE A 814 -45.57 11.75 -9.50
C PHE A 814 -44.55 10.81 -8.85
N VAL A 815 -43.27 11.18 -8.80
CA VAL A 815 -42.20 10.33 -8.25
C VAL A 815 -41.37 11.11 -7.24
N SER A 816 -41.05 10.49 -6.10
CA SER A 816 -40.19 11.04 -5.06
C SER A 816 -39.07 10.06 -4.68
N THR A 817 -37.84 10.57 -4.52
CA THR A 817 -36.65 9.76 -4.23
C THR A 817 -35.71 10.42 -3.22
N GLY A 818 -35.03 9.64 -2.37
CA GLY A 818 -34.25 10.21 -1.26
C GLY A 818 -33.03 9.42 -0.75
N ASP A 819 -32.43 9.99 0.30
CA ASP A 819 -31.27 9.44 1.03
C ASP A 819 -31.62 8.13 1.78
N ASP A 820 -32.91 7.93 2.05
CA ASP A 820 -33.49 6.68 2.59
C ASP A 820 -33.53 5.51 1.60
N LYS A 821 -33.01 5.72 0.39
CA LYS A 821 -32.89 4.73 -0.70
C LYS A 821 -34.22 4.30 -1.33
N LEU A 822 -35.31 4.97 -1.00
CA LEU A 822 -36.63 4.68 -1.57
C LEU A 822 -36.87 5.49 -2.84
N VAL A 823 -37.45 4.84 -3.84
CA VAL A 823 -38.11 5.46 -5.00
C VAL A 823 -39.59 5.13 -4.87
N LYS A 824 -40.42 6.15 -4.61
CA LYS A 824 -41.88 6.01 -4.49
C LYS A 824 -42.55 6.61 -5.70
N ILE A 825 -43.41 5.82 -6.34
CA ILE A 825 -44.15 6.17 -7.56
C ILE A 825 -45.62 6.28 -7.20
N TRP A 826 -46.18 7.48 -7.39
CA TRP A 826 -47.51 7.86 -6.93
C TRP A 826 -48.44 8.14 -8.12
N SER A 827 -49.70 7.76 -7.99
CA SER A 827 -50.77 8.22 -8.89
C SER A 827 -51.14 9.66 -8.53
N ALA A 828 -51.07 10.60 -9.47
CA ALA A 828 -51.45 12.00 -9.24
C ALA A 828 -52.98 12.22 -9.22
N GLU A 829 -53.77 11.22 -9.65
CA GLU A 829 -55.24 11.24 -9.58
C GLU A 829 -55.76 10.72 -8.23
N SER A 830 -55.19 9.61 -7.74
CA SER A 830 -55.66 8.92 -6.53
C SER A 830 -54.79 9.14 -5.29
N TRP A 831 -53.58 9.71 -5.46
CA TRP A 831 -52.57 9.95 -4.44
C TRP A 831 -52.14 8.71 -3.64
N ARG A 832 -52.35 7.54 -4.25
CA ARG A 832 -51.87 6.25 -3.76
C ARG A 832 -50.48 5.94 -4.32
N CYS A 833 -49.64 5.35 -3.48
CA CYS A 833 -48.38 4.76 -3.90
C CYS A 833 -48.67 3.53 -4.79
N LEU A 834 -48.27 3.61 -6.06
CA LEU A 834 -48.40 2.52 -7.03
C LEU A 834 -47.26 1.51 -6.87
N ASN A 835 -46.05 1.99 -6.57
CA ASN A 835 -44.88 1.14 -6.36
C ASN A 835 -43.85 1.83 -5.44
N THR A 836 -43.29 1.07 -4.50
CA THR A 836 -42.14 1.49 -3.68
C THR A 836 -40.97 0.57 -4.01
N ILE A 837 -39.87 1.16 -4.46
CA ILE A 837 -38.67 0.43 -4.90
C ILE A 837 -37.54 0.78 -3.95
N CYS A 838 -36.95 -0.25 -3.35
CA CYS A 838 -35.79 -0.11 -2.48
C CYS A 838 -34.51 -0.26 -3.32
N SER A 839 -33.74 0.83 -3.44
CA SER A 839 -32.39 0.78 -3.99
C SER A 839 -31.39 0.34 -2.91
N GLU A 840 -30.29 -0.27 -3.30
CA GLU A 840 -29.23 -0.64 -2.35
C GLU A 840 -28.52 0.59 -1.75
N LYS A 841 -28.55 1.72 -2.48
CA LYS A 841 -27.85 2.98 -2.19
C LYS A 841 -28.84 4.15 -2.29
N ARG A 842 -28.48 5.33 -1.77
CA ARG A 842 -29.33 6.52 -1.94
C ARG A 842 -29.49 6.90 -3.40
N VAL A 843 -30.63 7.49 -3.73
CA VAL A 843 -30.99 7.94 -5.07
C VAL A 843 -30.82 9.46 -5.15
N THR A 844 -30.15 9.96 -6.19
CA THR A 844 -29.80 11.41 -6.30
C THR A 844 -30.55 12.14 -7.41
N ALA A 845 -31.03 11.44 -8.44
CA ALA A 845 -31.82 12.02 -9.53
C ALA A 845 -32.86 11.00 -10.05
N VAL A 846 -33.93 11.50 -10.68
CA VAL A 846 -35.02 10.69 -11.23
C VAL A 846 -35.59 11.33 -12.48
N ALA A 847 -35.97 10.51 -13.45
CA ALA A 847 -36.59 10.90 -14.72
C ALA A 847 -37.77 9.96 -15.03
N ILE A 848 -38.81 10.49 -15.68
CA ILE A 848 -39.98 9.75 -16.11
C ILE A 848 -40.08 9.88 -17.63
N SER A 849 -40.30 8.78 -18.31
CA SER A 849 -40.53 8.76 -19.77
C SER A 849 -41.81 9.51 -20.15
N HIS A 850 -41.85 10.09 -21.35
CA HIS A 850 -42.97 10.93 -21.80
C HIS A 850 -44.28 10.14 -22.00
N ASP A 851 -44.20 8.84 -22.23
CA ASP A 851 -45.34 7.92 -22.40
C ASP A 851 -45.85 7.31 -21.08
N ASP A 852 -45.25 7.67 -19.94
CA ASP A 852 -45.46 7.08 -18.61
C ASP A 852 -45.05 5.58 -18.47
N SER A 853 -44.39 4.97 -19.46
CA SER A 853 -44.06 3.53 -19.45
C SER A 853 -42.88 3.17 -18.55
N TYR A 854 -41.93 4.09 -18.38
CA TYR A 854 -40.68 3.87 -17.65
C TYR A 854 -40.35 4.99 -16.66
N VAL A 855 -39.79 4.62 -15.51
CA VAL A 855 -39.11 5.50 -14.57
C VAL A 855 -37.65 5.11 -14.49
N CYS A 856 -36.75 6.07 -14.70
CA CYS A 856 -35.32 5.90 -14.49
C CYS A 856 -34.87 6.66 -13.26
N TYR A 857 -33.98 6.07 -12.47
CA TYR A 857 -33.40 6.71 -11.29
C TYR A 857 -31.89 6.47 -11.22
N ALA A 858 -31.15 7.47 -10.73
CA ALA A 858 -29.70 7.40 -10.58
C ALA A 858 -29.32 7.24 -9.10
N ASP A 859 -28.43 6.30 -8.80
CA ASP A 859 -27.91 6.10 -7.44
C ASP A 859 -26.64 6.92 -7.14
N LYS A 860 -26.18 6.90 -5.88
CA LYS A 860 -24.94 7.56 -5.40
C LYS A 860 -23.65 7.12 -6.14
N PHE A 861 -23.70 6.08 -6.94
CA PHE A 861 -22.59 5.55 -7.75
C PHE A 861 -22.72 5.97 -9.22
N GLY A 862 -23.78 6.68 -9.57
CA GLY A 862 -24.08 7.13 -10.93
C GLY A 862 -24.74 6.05 -11.77
N VAL A 863 -25.02 4.85 -11.24
CA VAL A 863 -25.70 3.81 -12.00
C VAL A 863 -27.13 4.26 -12.27
N VAL A 864 -27.53 4.26 -13.54
CA VAL A 864 -28.90 4.54 -13.94
C VAL A 864 -29.67 3.23 -14.01
N TRP A 865 -30.72 3.16 -13.21
CA TRP A 865 -31.63 2.02 -13.10
C TRP A 865 -32.94 2.36 -13.82
N VAL A 866 -33.49 1.40 -14.57
CA VAL A 866 -34.78 1.51 -15.25
C VAL A 866 -35.83 0.63 -14.58
N VAL A 867 -37.06 1.12 -14.55
CA VAL A 867 -38.25 0.50 -13.96
C VAL A 867 -39.38 0.60 -14.98
N GLU A 868 -40.03 -0.52 -15.28
CA GLU A 868 -41.21 -0.57 -16.15
C GLU A 868 -42.52 -0.44 -15.35
N LEU A 869 -43.43 0.39 -15.83
CA LEU A 869 -44.72 0.68 -15.21
C LEU A 869 -45.84 -0.15 -15.85
N GLY A 870 -45.83 -1.45 -15.54
CA GLY A 870 -46.83 -2.41 -16.01
C GLY A 870 -46.35 -3.86 -15.93
N GLY A 871 -45.04 -4.08 -15.82
CA GLY A 871 -44.43 -5.40 -15.71
C GLY A 871 -44.57 -6.08 -14.33
N ILE A 872 -44.20 -7.37 -14.29
CA ILE A 872 -44.22 -8.22 -13.08
C ILE A 872 -43.10 -7.84 -12.08
N THR A 873 -42.09 -7.10 -12.52
CA THR A 873 -40.84 -6.80 -11.81
C THR A 873 -40.94 -5.60 -10.87
N LYS A 874 -40.92 -5.86 -9.55
CA LYS A 874 -40.80 -4.80 -8.51
C LYS A 874 -39.36 -4.33 -8.23
N LYS A 875 -38.39 -4.74 -9.04
CA LYS A 875 -36.96 -4.39 -8.89
C LYS A 875 -36.48 -3.72 -10.18
N GLY A 876 -35.77 -2.60 -10.05
CA GLY A 876 -35.14 -1.93 -11.19
C GLY A 876 -34.01 -2.76 -11.80
N VAL A 877 -33.82 -2.62 -13.11
CA VAL A 877 -32.74 -3.24 -13.89
C VAL A 877 -31.67 -2.16 -14.15
N PRO A 878 -30.36 -2.46 -14.06
CA PRO A 878 -29.33 -1.49 -14.38
C PRO A 878 -29.28 -1.28 -15.90
N LEU A 879 -29.54 -0.05 -16.35
CA LEU A 879 -29.51 0.34 -17.76
C LEU A 879 -28.08 0.68 -18.22
N LEU A 880 -27.28 1.29 -17.34
CA LEU A 880 -25.95 1.83 -17.64
C LEU A 880 -24.98 1.61 -16.47
N SER A 881 -23.90 0.86 -16.69
CA SER A 881 -23.00 0.35 -15.64
C SER A 881 -21.61 1.00 -15.57
N HIS A 882 -21.41 2.24 -16.06
CA HIS A 882 -20.08 2.86 -16.15
C HIS A 882 -20.06 4.37 -15.80
N TYR A 883 -20.16 4.69 -14.52
CA TYR A 883 -20.02 6.07 -14.02
C TYR A 883 -19.05 6.16 -12.85
N CYS A 884 -18.17 7.17 -12.90
CA CYS A 884 -17.19 7.46 -11.85
C CYS A 884 -17.66 8.57 -10.89
N SER A 885 -18.87 9.12 -11.09
CA SER A 885 -19.34 10.34 -10.44
C SER A 885 -20.83 10.33 -10.12
N ILE A 886 -21.27 11.27 -9.29
CA ILE A 886 -22.67 11.41 -8.88
C ILE A 886 -23.44 12.15 -9.98
N ILE A 887 -24.55 11.54 -10.44
CA ILE A 887 -25.51 12.20 -11.33
C ILE A 887 -26.31 13.24 -10.52
N THR A 888 -26.30 14.48 -10.99
CA THR A 888 -26.96 15.65 -10.39
C THR A 888 -28.36 15.86 -10.95
N SER A 889 -28.55 15.62 -12.25
CA SER A 889 -29.83 15.66 -12.92
C SER A 889 -29.93 14.57 -13.99
N LEU A 890 -31.15 14.06 -14.18
CA LEU A 890 -31.49 12.98 -15.11
C LEU A 890 -32.77 13.38 -15.82
N GLU A 891 -32.83 13.23 -17.15
CA GLU A 891 -33.98 13.68 -17.94
C GLU A 891 -34.18 12.81 -19.20
N PHE A 892 -35.42 12.63 -19.63
CA PHE A 892 -35.77 11.94 -20.89
C PHE A 892 -36.01 12.96 -21.99
N SER A 893 -35.61 12.63 -23.23
CA SER A 893 -35.97 13.45 -24.38
C SER A 893 -37.47 13.41 -24.68
N PRO A 894 -38.06 14.50 -25.24
CA PRO A 894 -39.48 14.54 -25.56
C PRO A 894 -39.94 13.44 -26.55
N ASP A 895 -39.04 12.96 -27.40
CA ASP A 895 -39.28 11.85 -28.34
C ASP A 895 -39.06 10.45 -27.72
N GLY A 896 -38.71 10.37 -26.43
CA GLY A 896 -38.42 9.13 -25.71
C GLY A 896 -37.13 8.40 -26.12
N ARG A 897 -36.40 8.92 -27.12
CA ARG A 897 -35.26 8.24 -27.76
C ARG A 897 -33.96 8.31 -26.95
N TYR A 898 -33.82 9.28 -26.07
CA TYR A 898 -32.59 9.54 -25.33
C TYR A 898 -32.86 9.72 -23.83
N ILE A 899 -31.90 9.29 -23.03
CA ILE A 899 -31.78 9.65 -21.62
C ILE A 899 -30.52 10.48 -21.42
N LEU A 900 -30.66 11.63 -20.78
CA LEU A 900 -29.59 12.55 -20.44
C LEU A 900 -29.20 12.37 -18.98
N SER A 901 -27.89 12.28 -18.71
CA SER A 901 -27.35 12.32 -17.35
C SER A 901 -26.31 13.43 -17.23
N ALA A 902 -26.54 14.37 -16.32
CA ALA A 902 -25.59 15.40 -15.92
C ALA A 902 -24.81 14.93 -14.68
N ASP A 903 -23.49 15.06 -14.68
CA ASP A 903 -22.63 14.59 -13.59
C ASP A 903 -21.75 15.67 -12.95
N ARG A 904 -21.22 15.37 -11.75
CA ARG A 904 -20.26 16.23 -11.04
C ARG A 904 -18.86 16.26 -11.68
N ASP A 905 -18.58 15.43 -12.68
CA ASP A 905 -17.32 15.39 -13.45
C ASP A 905 -17.36 16.32 -14.67
N PHE A 906 -18.29 17.27 -14.65
CA PHE A 906 -18.46 18.36 -15.61
C PHE A 906 -19.04 17.90 -16.95
N LYS A 907 -19.57 16.67 -17.03
CA LYS A 907 -20.06 16.05 -18.26
C LYS A 907 -21.59 15.99 -18.27
N ILE A 908 -22.12 16.01 -19.48
CA ILE A 908 -23.48 15.60 -19.78
C ILE A 908 -23.36 14.48 -20.80
N ARG A 909 -23.95 13.33 -20.50
CA ARG A 909 -23.91 12.16 -21.37
C ARG A 909 -25.27 11.99 -22.01
N VAL A 910 -25.26 11.98 -23.34
CA VAL A 910 -26.41 11.66 -24.18
C VAL A 910 -26.37 10.17 -24.45
N THR A 911 -27.41 9.44 -24.05
CA THR A 911 -27.49 7.98 -24.15
C THR A 911 -28.74 7.60 -24.92
N VAL A 912 -28.63 6.75 -25.95
CA VAL A 912 -29.80 6.20 -26.66
C VAL A 912 -30.58 5.28 -25.71
N PHE A 913 -31.88 5.50 -25.57
CA PHE A 913 -32.76 4.62 -24.80
C PHE A 913 -33.11 3.39 -25.65
N PRO A 914 -32.81 2.16 -25.20
CA PRO A 914 -32.99 0.94 -26.00
C PRO A 914 -34.47 0.50 -26.08
N GLU A 915 -34.83 -0.19 -27.16
CA GLU A 915 -36.20 -0.71 -27.38
C GLU A 915 -36.58 -1.81 -26.36
N GLU A 916 -35.60 -2.57 -25.85
CA GLU A 916 -35.80 -3.58 -24.79
C GLU A 916 -34.93 -3.28 -23.55
N PRO A 917 -35.30 -2.28 -22.71
CA PRO A 917 -34.44 -1.77 -21.64
C PRO A 917 -34.24 -2.73 -20.46
N LEU A 918 -34.96 -3.85 -20.41
CA LEU A 918 -34.92 -4.81 -19.30
C LEU A 918 -33.96 -6.00 -19.54
N GLN A 919 -33.37 -6.16 -20.74
CA GLN A 919 -32.50 -7.31 -21.07
C GLN A 919 -31.03 -7.19 -20.59
N GLY A 920 -30.66 -6.11 -19.88
CA GLY A 920 -29.31 -5.93 -19.33
C GLY A 920 -28.44 -4.98 -20.16
N ALA A 921 -27.12 -5.11 -20.03
CA ALA A 921 -26.16 -4.12 -20.50
C ALA A 921 -26.06 -4.05 -22.03
N HIS A 922 -26.67 -3.01 -22.61
CA HIS A 922 -26.60 -2.68 -24.03
C HIS A 922 -25.32 -1.88 -24.36
N GLU A 923 -24.75 -2.09 -25.55
CA GLU A 923 -23.60 -1.31 -26.04
C GLU A 923 -24.07 0.06 -26.57
N ILE A 924 -24.36 0.97 -25.65
CA ILE A 924 -25.04 2.22 -25.99
C ILE A 924 -24.06 3.28 -26.50
N GLN A 925 -24.31 3.77 -27.71
CA GLN A 925 -23.68 4.98 -28.24
C GLN A 925 -23.94 6.14 -27.29
N SER A 926 -22.87 6.66 -26.69
CA SER A 926 -22.92 7.85 -25.86
C SER A 926 -21.77 8.79 -26.19
N PHE A 927 -22.06 10.08 -26.24
CA PHE A 927 -21.07 11.15 -26.34
C PHE A 927 -21.20 12.10 -25.16
N CYS A 928 -20.09 12.78 -24.83
CA CYS A 928 -20.00 13.66 -23.67
C CYS A 928 -19.97 15.12 -24.12
N LEU A 929 -21.01 15.87 -23.77
CA LEU A 929 -20.97 17.33 -23.70
C LEU A 929 -20.32 17.72 -22.37
N GLY A 930 -19.97 19.00 -22.17
CA GLY A 930 -19.39 19.39 -20.88
C GLY A 930 -19.12 20.86 -20.61
N HIS A 931 -19.29 21.21 -19.33
CA HIS A 931 -18.93 22.49 -18.74
C HIS A 931 -17.47 22.51 -18.28
N THR A 932 -17.05 23.59 -17.64
CA THR A 932 -15.74 23.69 -16.99
C THR A 932 -15.78 23.46 -15.47
N GLU A 933 -16.98 23.33 -14.91
CA GLU A 933 -17.29 22.91 -13.53
C GLU A 933 -18.50 21.97 -13.53
N PHE A 934 -18.94 21.53 -12.34
CA PHE A 934 -20.08 20.63 -12.15
C PHE A 934 -21.34 21.14 -12.88
N VAL A 935 -22.09 20.22 -13.49
CA VAL A 935 -23.39 20.54 -14.10
C VAL A 935 -24.46 20.35 -13.03
N THR A 936 -25.28 21.36 -12.78
CA THR A 936 -26.32 21.33 -11.73
C THR A 936 -27.65 20.87 -12.28
N CYS A 937 -28.05 21.41 -13.43
CA CYS A 937 -29.36 21.23 -14.02
C CYS A 937 -29.28 21.15 -15.55
N ILE A 938 -30.30 20.52 -16.12
CA ILE A 938 -30.56 20.37 -17.55
C ILE A 938 -32.07 20.58 -17.78
N ALA A 939 -32.43 21.08 -18.97
CA ALA A 939 -33.80 21.04 -19.49
C ALA A 939 -33.79 20.99 -21.01
N PHE A 940 -34.77 20.30 -21.60
CA PHE A 940 -35.00 20.32 -23.05
C PHE A 940 -35.64 21.63 -23.52
N VAL A 941 -35.32 21.99 -24.77
CA VAL A 941 -35.88 23.13 -25.48
C VAL A 941 -36.30 22.66 -26.88
N SER A 942 -37.57 22.87 -27.24
CA SER A 942 -38.19 22.37 -28.47
C SER A 942 -39.28 23.32 -28.96
N SER A 943 -39.10 23.90 -30.15
CA SER A 943 -40.14 24.68 -30.83
C SER A 943 -41.07 23.76 -31.63
N PRO A 944 -42.40 23.98 -31.64
CA PRO A 944 -43.32 23.22 -32.49
C PRO A 944 -43.08 23.39 -34.00
N GLU A 945 -42.25 24.36 -34.42
CA GLU A 945 -41.87 24.56 -35.83
C GLU A 945 -40.61 23.77 -36.23
N LEU A 946 -39.84 23.24 -35.27
CA LEU A 946 -38.57 22.53 -35.49
C LEU A 946 -38.67 21.08 -35.04
N THR A 947 -38.28 20.15 -35.91
CA THR A 947 -38.28 18.70 -35.61
C THR A 947 -37.06 18.24 -34.79
N GLN A 948 -36.17 19.16 -34.40
CA GLN A 948 -34.95 18.87 -33.63
C GLN A 948 -35.09 19.39 -32.19
N SER A 949 -34.73 18.54 -31.22
CA SER A 949 -34.70 18.89 -29.80
C SER A 949 -33.32 19.43 -29.41
N TYR A 950 -33.31 20.56 -28.72
CA TYR A 950 -32.10 21.19 -28.18
C TYR A 950 -32.03 20.99 -26.66
N LEU A 951 -30.83 21.13 -26.10
CA LEU A 951 -30.57 20.99 -24.67
C LEU A 951 -30.02 22.30 -24.09
N MET A 952 -30.60 22.77 -22.99
CA MET A 952 -29.99 23.79 -22.13
C MET A 952 -29.40 23.15 -20.87
N SER A 953 -28.21 23.61 -20.47
CA SER A 953 -27.53 23.12 -19.25
C SER A 953 -26.91 24.24 -18.43
N GLY A 954 -27.03 24.14 -17.10
CA GLY A 954 -26.50 25.09 -16.11
C GLY A 954 -25.38 24.49 -15.26
N SER A 955 -24.45 25.33 -14.82
CA SER A 955 -23.23 24.88 -14.13
C SER A 955 -22.67 25.87 -13.11
N GLY A 956 -21.79 25.35 -12.24
CA GLY A 956 -20.90 26.11 -11.36
C GLY A 956 -19.83 26.96 -12.04
N ASP A 957 -19.68 26.87 -13.36
CA ASP A 957 -18.79 27.75 -14.13
C ASP A 957 -19.43 29.09 -14.50
N SER A 958 -20.55 29.43 -13.86
CA SER A 958 -21.33 30.64 -14.10
C SER A 958 -21.88 30.75 -15.53
N THR A 959 -22.01 29.62 -16.25
CA THR A 959 -22.55 29.60 -17.62
C THR A 959 -23.82 28.76 -17.76
N VAL A 960 -24.70 29.23 -18.63
CA VAL A 960 -25.78 28.43 -19.23
C VAL A 960 -25.44 28.22 -20.71
N ARG A 961 -25.57 26.99 -21.20
CA ARG A 961 -25.17 26.63 -22.56
C ARG A 961 -26.30 25.97 -23.33
N LEU A 962 -26.36 26.25 -24.62
CA LEU A 962 -27.29 25.65 -25.58
C LEU A 962 -26.54 24.64 -26.46
N TRP A 963 -27.08 23.43 -26.60
CA TRP A 963 -26.45 22.34 -27.34
C TRP A 963 -27.43 21.73 -28.36
N ASP A 964 -26.89 21.34 -29.51
CA ASP A 964 -27.54 20.44 -30.45
C ASP A 964 -27.28 18.99 -30.01
N ILE A 965 -28.35 18.24 -29.73
CA ILE A 965 -28.31 16.85 -29.26
C ILE A 965 -28.01 15.88 -30.42
N ALA A 966 -28.33 16.23 -31.66
CA ALA A 966 -28.09 15.37 -32.81
C ALA A 966 -26.62 15.39 -33.26
N SER A 967 -25.97 16.55 -33.25
CA SER A 967 -24.53 16.68 -33.60
C SER A 967 -23.58 16.67 -32.40
N GLY A 968 -24.09 16.90 -31.18
CA GLY A 968 -23.27 17.12 -30.00
C GLY A 968 -22.54 18.48 -29.97
N SER A 969 -22.96 19.43 -30.81
CA SER A 969 -22.31 20.73 -30.95
C SER A 969 -22.76 21.72 -29.87
N LEU A 970 -21.81 22.51 -29.37
CA LEU A 970 -22.12 23.71 -28.58
C LEU A 970 -22.58 24.82 -29.53
N LEU A 971 -23.81 25.29 -29.34
CA LEU A 971 -24.39 26.36 -30.14
C LEU A 971 -24.04 27.73 -29.56
N ASP A 972 -24.37 27.96 -28.28
CA ASP A 972 -24.09 29.23 -27.60
C ASP A 972 -23.82 29.06 -26.09
N THR A 973 -23.26 30.10 -25.46
CA THR A 973 -22.87 30.15 -24.05
C THR A 973 -23.16 31.53 -23.45
N CYS A 974 -24.13 31.59 -22.53
CA CYS A 974 -24.46 32.78 -21.77
C CYS A 974 -23.69 32.77 -20.42
N GLU A 975 -22.79 33.73 -20.20
CA GLU A 975 -22.13 33.95 -18.90
C GLU A 975 -23.05 34.78 -17.97
N VAL A 976 -23.66 34.14 -16.96
CA VAL A 976 -24.63 34.80 -16.05
C VAL A 976 -23.98 35.65 -14.95
N SER A 977 -22.68 35.47 -14.71
CA SER A 977 -21.87 36.28 -13.78
C SER A 977 -21.83 37.76 -14.15
N THR A 978 -21.83 38.08 -15.45
CA THR A 978 -21.70 39.45 -15.99
C THR A 978 -22.82 40.39 -15.55
N VAL A 979 -24.02 39.86 -15.29
CA VAL A 979 -25.18 40.65 -14.82
C VAL A 979 -25.26 40.67 -13.29
N ALA A 980 -24.88 39.57 -12.61
CA ALA A 980 -24.81 39.54 -11.15
C ALA A 980 -23.81 40.59 -10.60
N GLY A 981 -22.64 40.72 -11.23
CA GLY A 981 -21.61 41.71 -10.87
C GLY A 981 -22.00 43.18 -11.09
N HIS A 982 -23.12 43.47 -11.77
CA HIS A 982 -23.67 44.82 -11.90
C HIS A 982 -24.72 45.16 -10.83
N LEU A 983 -25.19 44.17 -10.05
CA LEU A 983 -26.19 44.36 -9.00
C LEU A 983 -25.57 44.48 -7.60
N GLU A 984 -24.45 43.81 -7.34
CA GLU A 984 -23.71 43.89 -6.06
C GLU A 984 -22.56 44.91 -6.14
N SER A 985 -22.91 46.20 -6.22
CA SER A 985 -21.95 47.32 -6.22
C SER A 985 -21.56 47.78 -4.80
N ASN A 986 -21.04 46.86 -3.97
CA ASN A 986 -20.35 47.20 -2.73
C ASN A 986 -19.19 46.22 -2.47
N GLU A 987 -18.17 46.70 -1.78
CA GLU A 987 -16.81 46.15 -1.85
C GLU A 987 -16.55 44.86 -1.04
N SER A 988 -15.49 44.16 -1.43
CA SER A 988 -14.85 42.99 -0.81
C SER A 988 -15.49 41.60 -1.06
N GLU A 989 -14.63 40.68 -1.50
CA GLU A 989 -14.86 39.26 -1.87
C GLU A 989 -15.63 38.98 -3.18
N GLN A 990 -14.93 38.37 -4.16
CA GLN A 990 -15.54 37.82 -5.37
C GLN A 990 -16.24 36.48 -5.05
N THR A 991 -17.52 36.54 -4.70
CA THR A 991 -18.39 35.37 -4.51
C THR A 991 -18.63 34.64 -5.83
N GLN A 992 -18.33 33.33 -5.87
CA GLN A 992 -18.48 32.53 -7.09
C GLN A 992 -19.96 32.27 -7.43
N VAL A 993 -20.40 32.78 -8.58
CA VAL A 993 -21.78 32.71 -9.08
C VAL A 993 -22.09 31.31 -9.64
N THR A 994 -23.00 30.56 -9.02
CA THR A 994 -23.41 29.21 -9.48
C THR A 994 -24.87 29.19 -9.91
N VAL A 995 -25.18 28.57 -11.06
CA VAL A 995 -26.56 28.23 -11.45
C VAL A 995 -27.07 27.07 -10.58
N THR A 996 -28.19 27.25 -9.87
CA THR A 996 -28.73 26.24 -8.94
C THR A 996 -29.74 25.31 -9.60
N ASP A 997 -30.68 25.87 -10.38
CA ASP A 997 -31.72 25.13 -11.11
C ASP A 997 -32.12 25.92 -12.38
N LEU A 998 -32.67 25.25 -13.39
CA LEU A 998 -33.14 25.89 -14.64
C LEU A 998 -34.41 25.23 -15.16
N CYS A 999 -35.29 26.00 -15.82
CA CYS A 999 -36.54 25.50 -16.38
C CYS A 999 -36.90 26.23 -17.68
N ALA A 1000 -37.13 25.49 -18.76
CA ALA A 1000 -37.57 26.03 -20.06
C ALA A 1000 -39.09 26.26 -20.08
N ILE A 1001 -39.54 27.28 -20.82
CA ILE A 1001 -40.97 27.59 -21.02
C ILE A 1001 -41.52 26.74 -22.20
N PRO A 1002 -42.79 26.29 -22.21
CA PRO A 1002 -43.29 25.32 -23.20
C PRO A 1002 -43.30 25.81 -24.66
N ASP A 1003 -43.24 27.13 -24.90
CA ASP A 1003 -43.05 27.72 -26.23
C ASP A 1003 -41.59 27.75 -26.67
N SER A 1004 -40.66 27.43 -25.76
CA SER A 1004 -39.21 27.36 -25.93
C SER A 1004 -38.51 28.66 -26.36
N SER A 1005 -39.20 29.80 -26.28
CA SER A 1005 -38.62 31.12 -26.55
C SER A 1005 -37.83 31.70 -25.37
N LEU A 1006 -38.10 31.17 -24.17
CA LEU A 1006 -37.61 31.68 -22.88
C LEU A 1006 -37.25 30.52 -21.93
N ALA A 1007 -36.27 30.77 -21.06
CA ALA A 1007 -35.88 29.87 -19.96
C ALA A 1007 -35.63 30.67 -18.67
N ALA A 1008 -36.13 30.16 -17.56
CA ALA A 1008 -35.89 30.71 -16.22
C ALA A 1008 -34.67 30.04 -15.59
N VAL A 1009 -33.81 30.84 -14.95
CA VAL A 1009 -32.55 30.39 -14.35
C VAL A 1009 -32.44 30.90 -12.92
N ALA A 1010 -32.25 29.98 -11.97
CA ALA A 1010 -32.00 30.25 -10.56
C ALA A 1010 -30.48 30.28 -10.29
N ILE A 1011 -30.03 31.20 -9.43
CA ILE A 1011 -28.60 31.44 -9.18
C ILE A 1011 -28.35 31.59 -7.68
N GLN A 1012 -27.29 30.94 -7.18
CA GLN A 1012 -26.98 30.82 -5.75
C GLN A 1012 -26.72 32.16 -5.05
N SER A 1013 -26.17 33.14 -5.76
CA SER A 1013 -25.84 34.47 -5.21
C SER A 1013 -26.93 35.52 -5.45
N PHE A 1014 -28.05 35.19 -6.11
CA PHE A 1014 -29.06 36.17 -6.51
C PHE A 1014 -30.41 35.94 -5.81
N GLN A 1015 -30.97 36.99 -5.22
CA GLN A 1015 -32.30 36.99 -4.59
C GLN A 1015 -33.42 37.17 -5.65
N GLY A 1016 -33.49 36.21 -6.57
CA GLY A 1016 -34.42 36.25 -7.70
C GLY A 1016 -34.04 35.28 -8.82
N ILE A 1017 -34.60 35.52 -10.01
CA ILE A 1017 -34.35 34.69 -11.21
C ILE A 1017 -33.93 35.54 -12.41
N LEU A 1018 -33.19 34.93 -13.33
CA LEU A 1018 -32.95 35.46 -14.67
C LEU A 1018 -33.89 34.81 -15.68
N LEU A 1019 -34.35 35.59 -16.66
CA LEU A 1019 -35.02 35.09 -17.86
C LEU A 1019 -34.07 35.24 -19.05
N LEU A 1020 -33.71 34.11 -19.64
CA LEU A 1020 -32.97 34.01 -20.90
C LEU A 1020 -33.95 33.85 -22.05
N SER A 1021 -33.82 34.63 -23.13
CA SER A 1021 -34.43 34.28 -24.41
C SER A 1021 -33.52 33.37 -25.21
N CYS A 1022 -34.13 32.35 -25.82
CA CYS A 1022 -33.50 31.38 -26.70
C CYS A 1022 -34.06 31.58 -28.12
N ASP A 1023 -33.26 32.16 -29.02
CA ASP A 1023 -33.59 32.20 -30.44
C ASP A 1023 -33.03 30.93 -31.10
N LEU A 1024 -33.90 29.95 -31.32
CA LEU A 1024 -33.55 28.68 -31.97
C LEU A 1024 -33.28 28.82 -33.47
N SER A 1025 -33.63 29.95 -34.10
CA SER A 1025 -33.36 30.22 -35.52
C SER A 1025 -31.99 30.86 -35.74
N ALA A 1026 -31.57 31.72 -34.80
CA ALA A 1026 -30.23 32.32 -34.76
C ALA A 1026 -29.21 31.49 -33.95
N HIS A 1027 -29.68 30.48 -33.20
CA HIS A 1027 -28.91 29.68 -32.24
C HIS A 1027 -28.24 30.52 -31.13
N THR A 1028 -28.95 31.51 -30.57
CA THR A 1028 -28.41 32.43 -29.55
C THR A 1028 -29.18 32.44 -28.24
N LEU A 1029 -28.46 32.61 -27.13
CA LEU A 1029 -28.98 32.86 -25.78
C LEU A 1029 -28.72 34.32 -25.37
N SER A 1030 -29.75 35.04 -24.95
CA SER A 1030 -29.61 36.41 -24.44
C SER A 1030 -30.36 36.62 -23.13
N ILE A 1031 -29.83 37.47 -22.24
CA ILE A 1031 -30.51 37.82 -20.98
C ILE A 1031 -31.57 38.88 -21.28
N THR A 1032 -32.84 38.51 -21.23
CA THR A 1032 -33.96 39.41 -21.53
C THR A 1032 -34.37 40.22 -20.30
N LYS A 1033 -34.40 39.58 -19.13
CA LYS A 1033 -34.93 40.20 -17.91
C LYS A 1033 -34.32 39.64 -16.64
N VAL A 1034 -34.14 40.52 -15.67
CA VAL A 1034 -33.79 40.20 -14.28
C VAL A 1034 -35.03 40.41 -13.42
N ILE A 1035 -35.43 39.41 -12.63
CA ILE A 1035 -36.55 39.53 -11.69
C ILE A 1035 -36.00 39.37 -10.27
N GLN A 1036 -35.82 40.48 -9.57
CA GLN A 1036 -35.45 40.54 -8.16
C GLN A 1036 -36.71 40.48 -7.29
N ILE A 1037 -36.66 39.73 -6.18
CA ILE A 1037 -37.79 39.56 -5.26
C ILE A 1037 -37.52 40.40 -3.99
N PRO A 1038 -38.24 41.52 -3.76
CA PRO A 1038 -37.99 42.40 -2.61
C PRO A 1038 -38.26 41.68 -1.28
N GLY A 1039 -37.35 41.82 -0.31
CA GLY A 1039 -37.50 41.23 1.03
C GLY A 1039 -37.30 39.71 1.11
N GLU A 1040 -36.77 39.07 0.06
CA GLU A 1040 -36.46 37.64 0.08
C GLU A 1040 -35.05 37.38 0.61
N SER A 1041 -34.96 36.83 1.83
CA SER A 1041 -33.67 36.54 2.46
C SER A 1041 -33.03 35.24 1.97
N PHE A 1042 -33.80 34.31 1.41
CA PHE A 1042 -33.35 32.98 0.99
C PHE A 1042 -32.95 32.89 -0.48
N ILE A 1043 -32.00 32.00 -0.75
CA ILE A 1043 -31.51 31.68 -2.10
C ILE A 1043 -32.49 30.73 -2.80
N PRO A 1044 -32.82 30.95 -4.09
CA PRO A 1044 -33.61 30.01 -4.89
C PRO A 1044 -32.91 28.66 -5.06
N THR A 1045 -33.53 27.59 -4.54
CA THR A 1045 -32.97 26.23 -4.56
C THR A 1045 -33.57 25.34 -5.62
N SER A 1046 -34.83 25.58 -6.02
CA SER A 1046 -35.47 24.88 -7.13
C SER A 1046 -36.60 25.70 -7.75
N ILE A 1047 -36.82 25.53 -9.04
CA ILE A 1047 -37.89 26.17 -9.81
C ILE A 1047 -38.70 25.15 -10.62
N SER A 1048 -40.00 25.40 -10.77
CA SER A 1048 -40.89 24.53 -11.55
C SER A 1048 -42.01 25.35 -12.18
N LEU A 1049 -42.32 25.05 -13.44
CA LEU A 1049 -43.25 25.82 -14.25
C LEU A 1049 -44.59 25.08 -14.42
N SER A 1050 -45.65 25.87 -14.51
CA SER A 1050 -46.98 25.46 -14.95
C SER A 1050 -47.46 26.39 -16.06
N THR A 1051 -48.54 26.04 -16.75
CA THR A 1051 -49.05 26.69 -17.98
C THR A 1051 -48.88 28.20 -18.15
N SER A 1052 -48.95 29.02 -17.09
CA SER A 1052 -48.65 30.47 -17.15
C SER A 1052 -48.01 31.05 -15.87
N THR A 1053 -47.59 30.19 -14.94
CA THR A 1053 -47.10 30.58 -13.60
C THR A 1053 -45.84 29.79 -13.25
N LEU A 1054 -44.76 30.52 -13.00
CA LEU A 1054 -43.50 29.95 -12.50
C LEU A 1054 -43.53 29.92 -10.97
N TRP A 1055 -43.17 28.78 -10.40
CA TRP A 1055 -43.08 28.58 -8.96
C TRP A 1055 -41.61 28.42 -8.57
N MET A 1056 -41.24 29.05 -7.46
CA MET A 1056 -39.88 29.04 -6.92
C MET A 1056 -39.92 28.60 -5.46
N ALA A 1057 -39.07 27.64 -5.09
CA ALA A 1057 -38.78 27.31 -3.71
C ALA A 1057 -37.39 27.83 -3.32
N SER A 1058 -37.31 28.35 -2.10
CA SER A 1058 -36.08 28.88 -1.50
C SER A 1058 -36.01 28.46 -0.04
N GLY A 1059 -34.87 27.89 0.38
CA GLY A 1059 -34.67 27.37 1.75
C GLY A 1059 -34.12 25.95 1.80
N ALA A 1060 -34.00 25.39 3.02
CA ALA A 1060 -33.36 24.10 3.26
C ALA A 1060 -33.68 23.50 4.65
N SER A 1061 -33.21 22.27 4.90
CA SER A 1061 -33.27 21.61 6.22
C SER A 1061 -31.89 21.20 6.76
N ASN A 1062 -31.73 21.38 8.08
CA ASN A 1062 -30.53 21.08 8.87
C ASN A 1062 -30.59 19.71 9.60
N GLY A 1063 -31.32 18.74 9.03
CA GLY A 1063 -31.42 17.38 9.54
C GLY A 1063 -32.78 16.76 9.25
N PRO A 1064 -32.91 15.42 9.17
CA PRO A 1064 -34.21 14.76 9.07
C PRO A 1064 -35.12 15.02 10.29
N ASN A 1065 -34.55 15.46 11.43
CA ASN A 1065 -35.25 15.76 12.68
C ASN A 1065 -35.15 17.25 13.12
N GLN A 1066 -34.67 18.17 12.25
CA GLN A 1066 -34.64 19.61 12.57
C GLN A 1066 -35.75 20.37 11.82
N LEU A 1067 -36.11 21.55 12.33
CA LEU A 1067 -37.06 22.44 11.66
C LEU A 1067 -36.46 22.96 10.35
N GLY A 1068 -36.89 22.39 9.23
CA GLY A 1068 -36.58 22.89 7.90
C GLY A 1068 -37.36 24.16 7.58
N TYR A 1069 -36.71 25.10 6.90
CA TYR A 1069 -37.29 26.38 6.52
C TYR A 1069 -37.41 26.47 5.00
N SER A 1070 -38.59 26.79 4.50
CA SER A 1070 -38.81 27.10 3.09
C SER A 1070 -39.75 28.27 2.91
N ARG A 1071 -39.51 29.06 1.87
CA ARG A 1071 -40.44 30.01 1.29
C ARG A 1071 -40.71 29.65 -0.15
N ILE A 1072 -41.93 29.94 -0.58
CA ILE A 1072 -42.43 29.64 -1.92
C ILE A 1072 -43.00 30.92 -2.48
N ARG A 1073 -42.60 31.25 -3.72
CA ARG A 1073 -43.12 32.38 -4.48
C ARG A 1073 -43.67 31.91 -5.81
N ALA A 1074 -44.69 32.61 -6.28
CA ALA A 1074 -45.26 32.42 -7.62
C ALA A 1074 -45.10 33.73 -8.41
N ILE A 1075 -44.70 33.59 -9.68
CA ILE A 1075 -44.49 34.71 -10.61
C ILE A 1075 -45.42 34.47 -11.81
N SER A 1076 -46.26 35.45 -12.13
CA SER A 1076 -47.24 35.37 -13.22
C SER A 1076 -46.78 36.11 -14.47
N CYS A 1077 -47.34 35.72 -15.63
CA CYS A 1077 -47.20 36.43 -16.91
C CYS A 1077 -45.74 36.67 -17.35
N ILE A 1078 -44.99 35.56 -17.48
CA ILE A 1078 -43.58 35.54 -17.90
C ILE A 1078 -43.40 36.07 -19.34
N GLU A 1079 -44.40 35.86 -20.20
CA GLU A 1079 -44.44 36.32 -21.61
C GLU A 1079 -44.70 37.83 -21.77
N SER A 1080 -45.08 38.54 -20.71
CA SER A 1080 -45.44 39.96 -20.78
C SER A 1080 -44.32 40.87 -20.29
N GLU A 1081 -44.21 42.09 -20.85
CA GLU A 1081 -43.26 43.11 -20.37
C GLU A 1081 -43.38 43.38 -18.86
N LYS A 1082 -44.56 43.14 -18.27
CA LYS A 1082 -44.87 43.35 -16.85
C LYS A 1082 -45.10 42.05 -16.07
N SER A 1083 -44.11 41.15 -16.08
CA SER A 1083 -44.03 40.08 -15.06
C SER A 1083 -44.17 40.65 -13.64
N SER A 1084 -45.18 40.23 -12.90
CA SER A 1084 -45.42 40.60 -11.50
C SER A 1084 -45.20 39.39 -10.59
N ILE A 1085 -44.49 39.61 -9.48
CA ILE A 1085 -44.49 38.67 -8.35
C ILE A 1085 -45.92 38.69 -7.78
N LEU A 1086 -46.51 37.51 -7.56
CA LEU A 1086 -47.83 37.42 -6.95
C LEU A 1086 -47.69 37.58 -5.43
N GLU A 1087 -48.49 38.49 -4.86
CA GLU A 1087 -48.67 38.56 -3.41
C GLU A 1087 -49.41 37.32 -2.89
N ASP A 1088 -49.27 37.02 -1.61
CA ASP A 1088 -49.77 35.79 -0.98
C ASP A 1088 -51.30 35.61 -1.15
N GLU A 1089 -52.10 36.67 -1.27
CA GLU A 1089 -53.55 36.60 -1.54
C GLU A 1089 -53.90 36.41 -3.02
N GLN A 1090 -52.96 36.64 -3.95
CA GLN A 1090 -53.17 36.55 -5.39
C GLN A 1090 -52.92 35.13 -5.94
N ILE A 1091 -52.27 34.27 -5.16
CA ILE A 1091 -52.01 32.88 -5.52
C ILE A 1091 -53.31 32.05 -5.31
N PRO A 1092 -53.69 31.12 -6.20
CA PRO A 1092 -54.82 30.22 -5.97
C PRO A 1092 -54.68 29.44 -4.65
N GLY A 1093 -55.62 29.65 -3.71
CA GLY A 1093 -55.55 29.09 -2.35
C GLY A 1093 -54.65 29.86 -1.37
N GLY A 1094 -53.85 30.79 -1.88
CA GLY A 1094 -53.19 31.90 -1.20
C GLY A 1094 -52.51 31.59 0.12
N THR A 1095 -52.79 32.40 1.14
CA THR A 1095 -52.22 32.26 2.50
C THR A 1095 -52.37 30.83 3.05
N LYS A 1096 -53.51 30.17 2.80
CA LYS A 1096 -53.76 28.78 3.23
C LYS A 1096 -52.92 27.75 2.47
N LEU A 1097 -52.64 27.97 1.18
CA LEU A 1097 -51.69 27.17 0.40
C LEU A 1097 -50.28 27.34 0.97
N LEU A 1098 -49.84 28.59 1.15
CA LEU A 1098 -48.49 28.90 1.61
C LEU A 1098 -48.24 28.42 3.05
N GLU A 1099 -49.15 28.66 4.00
CA GLU A 1099 -49.12 28.09 5.35
C GLU A 1099 -49.00 26.55 5.35
N LYS A 1100 -49.61 25.88 4.36
CA LYS A 1100 -49.59 24.41 4.25
C LYS A 1100 -48.30 23.89 3.63
N LEU A 1101 -47.78 24.56 2.60
CA LEU A 1101 -46.55 24.14 1.94
C LEU A 1101 -45.29 24.54 2.75
N GLN A 1102 -45.26 25.75 3.33
CA GLN A 1102 -44.17 26.24 4.18
C GLN A 1102 -44.22 25.62 5.60
N GLY A 1103 -45.43 25.48 6.17
CA GLY A 1103 -45.68 24.82 7.46
C GLY A 1103 -46.01 25.79 8.60
N LYS A 1104 -46.32 25.24 9.79
CA LYS A 1104 -46.74 26.00 10.97
C LYS A 1104 -45.56 26.67 11.72
N VAL A 1105 -44.85 27.62 11.10
CA VAL A 1105 -43.85 28.42 11.85
C VAL A 1105 -43.80 29.87 11.35
N SER A 1106 -44.16 30.82 12.21
CA SER A 1106 -43.71 32.20 12.09
C SER A 1106 -42.30 32.30 12.70
N ILE A 1107 -41.31 32.66 11.88
CA ILE A 1107 -39.88 32.60 12.24
C ILE A 1107 -39.35 34.03 12.37
N GLU A 1108 -38.52 34.30 13.38
CA GLU A 1108 -37.84 35.59 13.52
C GLU A 1108 -36.85 35.83 12.36
N GLU A 1109 -36.83 37.06 11.86
CA GLU A 1109 -36.03 37.46 10.68
C GLU A 1109 -34.51 37.24 10.87
N SER A 1110 -34.03 37.34 12.11
CA SER A 1110 -32.66 37.03 12.53
C SER A 1110 -32.27 35.56 12.27
N VAL A 1111 -33.17 34.61 12.56
CA VAL A 1111 -32.96 33.17 12.35
C VAL A 1111 -32.97 32.85 10.86
N MET A 1112 -33.77 33.56 10.07
CA MET A 1112 -33.86 33.42 8.62
C MET A 1112 -32.57 33.87 7.91
N ILE A 1113 -31.94 34.94 8.38
CA ILE A 1113 -30.63 35.40 7.87
C ILE A 1113 -29.55 34.36 8.16
N ALA A 1114 -29.44 33.88 9.40
CA ALA A 1114 -28.47 32.87 9.79
C ALA A 1114 -28.68 31.54 9.04
N ALA A 1115 -29.93 31.11 8.83
CA ALA A 1115 -30.25 29.94 8.01
C ALA A 1115 -29.88 30.16 6.53
N SER A 1116 -30.12 31.34 5.96
CA SER A 1116 -29.74 31.66 4.58
C SER A 1116 -28.22 31.66 4.39
N GLU A 1117 -27.47 32.19 5.36
CA GLU A 1117 -26.01 32.18 5.34
C GLU A 1117 -25.42 30.78 5.54
N ALA A 1118 -26.05 29.95 6.38
CA ALA A 1118 -25.73 28.53 6.51
C ALA A 1118 -26.01 27.76 5.20
N VAL A 1119 -27.12 28.04 4.50
CA VAL A 1119 -27.42 27.47 3.18
C VAL A 1119 -26.43 27.96 2.13
N ARG A 1120 -26.10 29.26 2.11
CA ARG A 1120 -25.09 29.83 1.22
C ARG A 1120 -23.74 29.13 1.42
N THR A 1121 -23.33 28.95 2.67
CA THR A 1121 -22.07 28.29 3.04
C THR A 1121 -22.10 26.79 2.73
N ALA A 1122 -23.21 26.10 3.02
CA ALA A 1122 -23.37 24.67 2.75
C ALA A 1122 -23.40 24.38 1.25
N MET A 1123 -24.20 25.13 0.47
CA MET A 1123 -24.21 25.05 -0.99
C MET A 1123 -22.83 25.40 -1.54
N SER A 1124 -22.20 26.50 -1.14
CA SER A 1124 -20.82 26.80 -1.55
C SER A 1124 -19.87 25.66 -1.20
N SER A 1125 -19.96 25.01 -0.03
CA SER A 1125 -19.11 23.85 0.31
C SER A 1125 -19.40 22.59 -0.53
N LEU A 1126 -20.66 22.40 -0.96
CA LEU A 1126 -21.12 21.33 -1.85
C LEU A 1126 -20.65 21.50 -3.30
N LEU A 1127 -20.26 22.73 -3.67
CA LEU A 1127 -19.98 23.20 -5.02
C LEU A 1127 -18.48 23.57 -5.21
N MET A 1128 -17.80 24.10 -4.18
CA MET A 1128 -16.45 24.72 -4.28
C MET A 1128 -15.25 23.76 -4.17
N LYS A 1129 -15.41 22.43 -4.14
CA LYS A 1129 -14.29 21.49 -3.90
C LYS A 1129 -13.40 21.16 -5.11
N LYS A 1130 -13.20 22.14 -6.00
CA LYS A 1130 -12.07 22.20 -6.96
C LYS A 1130 -11.78 23.67 -7.32
N GLN A 1131 -11.10 24.42 -6.44
CA GLN A 1131 -10.35 25.60 -6.90
C GLN A 1131 -9.22 25.13 -7.83
N TYR A 1132 -9.46 25.14 -9.14
CA TYR A 1132 -8.39 25.29 -10.11
C TYR A 1132 -7.79 26.69 -9.90
N SER A 1133 -6.46 26.80 -9.79
CA SER A 1133 -5.81 28.10 -9.78
C SER A 1133 -6.20 28.90 -11.04
N GLU A 1134 -6.27 30.22 -10.93
CA GLU A 1134 -6.60 31.10 -12.06
C GLU A 1134 -5.71 30.78 -13.28
N GLU A 1135 -4.43 30.50 -13.05
CA GLU A 1135 -3.48 30.03 -14.06
C GLU A 1135 -3.95 28.78 -14.84
N LYS A 1136 -4.58 27.79 -14.19
CA LYS A 1136 -5.13 26.61 -14.88
C LYS A 1136 -6.44 26.92 -15.62
N ARG A 1137 -7.23 27.87 -15.12
CA ARG A 1137 -8.44 28.39 -15.79
C ARG A 1137 -8.06 29.15 -17.06
N GLU A 1138 -7.08 30.05 -16.96
CA GLU A 1138 -6.37 30.73 -18.05
C GLU A 1138 -5.77 29.75 -19.06
N PHE A 1139 -4.95 28.78 -18.61
CA PHE A 1139 -4.27 27.81 -19.48
C PHE A 1139 -5.26 26.99 -20.32
N ARG A 1140 -6.43 26.63 -19.77
CA ARG A 1140 -7.50 25.96 -20.52
C ARG A 1140 -8.34 26.90 -21.38
N LYS A 1141 -8.59 28.16 -21.00
CA LYS A 1141 -9.19 29.17 -21.90
C LYS A 1141 -8.29 29.39 -23.13
N ARG A 1142 -6.97 29.51 -22.95
CA ARG A 1142 -5.96 29.59 -24.03
C ARG A 1142 -5.96 28.32 -24.89
N SER A 1143 -5.79 27.15 -24.29
CA SER A 1143 -5.77 25.85 -25.02
C SER A 1143 -7.05 25.53 -25.81
N ARG A 1144 -8.21 26.12 -25.48
CA ARG A 1144 -9.44 26.04 -26.29
C ARG A 1144 -9.48 27.07 -27.43
N ASN A 1145 -8.99 28.29 -27.22
CA ASN A 1145 -8.92 29.31 -28.28
C ASN A 1145 -7.84 29.02 -29.33
N ASP A 1146 -6.71 28.42 -28.94
CA ASP A 1146 -5.65 28.00 -29.87
C ASP A 1146 -6.14 26.95 -30.89
N LYS A 1147 -7.16 26.15 -30.53
CA LYS A 1147 -7.82 25.22 -31.45
C LYS A 1147 -8.83 25.87 -32.42
N LYS A 1148 -9.15 27.17 -32.26
CA LYS A 1148 -9.97 27.94 -33.21
C LYS A 1148 -9.16 28.79 -34.18
N THR A 1149 -7.83 28.88 -34.02
CA THR A 1149 -6.93 29.66 -34.89
C THR A 1149 -6.06 28.79 -35.80
N THR A 1150 -6.22 27.46 -35.76
CA THR A 1150 -5.64 26.53 -36.75
C THR A 1150 -6.74 25.72 -37.45
N ASN A 1151 -7.39 26.35 -38.42
CA ASN A 1151 -8.06 25.75 -39.57
C ASN A 1151 -8.08 26.78 -40.70
#